data_AF-A0A9X2E4J2-F1
#
_entry.id   AF-A0A9X2E4J2-F1
#
_cell.length_a   1.000
_cell.length_b   1.000
_cell.length_c   1.000
_cell.angle_alpha   90.00
_cell.angle_beta   90.00
_cell.angle_gamma   90.00
#
_symmetry.space_group_name_H-M   'P 1'
#
loop_
_entity.id
_entity.type
_entity.pdbx_description
1 polymer ?
#
loop_
_entity_poly.entity_id
_entity_poly.type
_entity_poly.pdbx_seq_one_letter_code
_entity_poly.pdbx_strand_id
1 'polypeptide(L)'
;MDVLFAPFEVSFVQRAVWGGLLVSCVCALAGTWVVVRGMAFLGDAMAHGMLPGVALASLLGGELLLGAACSAAAMAWAVTALQRNPRFAPDTGIGLVFVGMLAAGVIIVSRSQSFAVDVTGLLFGDVLAIRERDLLWLAVATAAAGVVAVLGHRAFVALAFDPRKAHTLGLRPRWAQAALLGLLTLAIVASFHVAGTLLVFGLLIAPPAAATYWATRIPVIMLLAALFGGFATVTGLLVSWYAGTAAGATIVAVAVGVFLASAALAWLRARVRLSGAGGQVLVLLLVTALPLAGCGSGTGESAPETAHGFVEGAQEADSPQTRLVVADAGGAVRVVDLIAGTTVEAGNAQGVTVVRGDDRFGYLGDAESIRIVDAGAWTVDHGDHMHHYRTAIRQVGTLGRGGLVAVHGDPVVTAVVTESGTVLLDRTALEAGRITERRMLERVLALPYAGHLAVVAQDSGRAEIRTREGDPVATLTPLCPAPRGSAITRRGLVVGCADGAIVVTAVEGRFDAAKVAFPQPVPDAERPVAFAHRPASTTLVAPAGEHGVWVLDVRARTWRLLEIGPVAAANTAGEGSVLLTVTRDGVLHSHDIGTGAQLAQAPLLTGPVRPDRPPMIEIDSARAYVNDAAARAVHEIDYRDRLRRARTFPLDIAPVRMVEAGR
;
A
#
# COMPACT_ATOMS: atom_id res chain seq x y z
N MET A 1 -24.21 17.43 -18.48
CA MET A 1 -23.39 18.25 -17.58
C MET A 1 -23.01 17.46 -16.34
N ASP A 2 -23.89 16.55 -15.88
CA ASP A 2 -23.68 15.68 -14.71
C ASP A 2 -22.42 14.82 -14.78
N VAL A 3 -22.05 14.34 -15.97
CA VAL A 3 -20.79 13.58 -16.17
C VAL A 3 -19.59 14.42 -15.73
N LEU A 4 -19.36 15.60 -16.32
CA LEU A 4 -18.19 16.45 -16.01
C LEU A 4 -18.09 16.91 -14.55
N PHE A 5 -19.21 17.01 -13.82
CA PHE A 5 -19.22 17.51 -12.44
C PHE A 5 -19.26 16.41 -11.38
N ALA A 6 -19.68 15.19 -11.72
CA ALA A 6 -19.77 14.06 -10.79
C ALA A 6 -18.47 13.80 -9.97
N PRO A 7 -17.25 13.88 -10.54
CA PRO A 7 -16.04 13.68 -9.74
C PRO A 7 -15.84 14.76 -8.68
N PHE A 8 -16.29 15.99 -8.94
CA PHE A 8 -16.07 17.15 -8.06
C PHE A 8 -17.10 17.26 -6.94
N GLU A 9 -18.13 16.42 -6.90
CA GLU A 9 -19.02 16.31 -5.74
C GLU A 9 -18.37 15.55 -4.58
N VAL A 10 -17.33 14.77 -4.89
CA VAL A 10 -16.63 13.93 -3.91
C VAL A 10 -15.53 14.73 -3.20
N SER A 11 -15.59 14.74 -1.85
CA SER A 11 -14.73 15.61 -1.04
C SER A 11 -13.23 15.37 -1.20
N PHE A 12 -12.79 14.12 -1.46
CA PHE A 12 -11.36 13.83 -1.67
C PHE A 12 -10.86 14.35 -3.02
N VAL A 13 -11.69 14.30 -4.08
CA VAL A 13 -11.34 14.86 -5.40
C VAL A 13 -11.25 16.38 -5.32
N GLN A 14 -12.13 17.03 -4.56
CA GLN A 14 -12.01 18.48 -4.31
C GLN A 14 -10.68 18.84 -3.64
N ARG A 15 -10.26 18.07 -2.62
CA ARG A 15 -8.95 18.25 -1.97
C ARG A 15 -7.80 17.98 -2.93
N ALA A 16 -7.91 16.97 -3.79
CA ALA A 16 -6.95 16.67 -4.85
C ALA A 16 -6.77 17.84 -5.82
N VAL A 17 -7.87 18.49 -6.23
CA VAL A 17 -7.83 19.68 -7.08
C VAL A 17 -7.14 20.83 -6.36
N TRP A 18 -7.57 21.18 -5.15
CA TRP A 18 -6.96 22.30 -4.41
C TRP A 18 -5.48 22.06 -4.13
N GLY A 19 -5.11 20.85 -3.73
CA GLY A 19 -3.73 20.45 -3.50
C GLY A 19 -2.89 20.52 -4.77
N GLY A 20 -3.37 19.95 -5.87
CA GLY A 20 -2.69 20.00 -7.16
C GLY A 20 -2.56 21.42 -7.73
N LEU A 21 -3.53 22.31 -7.48
CA LEU A 21 -3.43 23.73 -7.82
C LEU A 21 -2.33 24.44 -7.01
N LEU A 22 -2.24 24.17 -5.70
CA LEU A 22 -1.19 24.73 -4.84
C LEU A 22 0.20 24.21 -5.22
N VAL A 23 0.31 22.90 -5.51
CA VAL A 23 1.52 22.26 -6.04
C VAL A 23 1.92 22.90 -7.39
N SER A 24 0.95 23.07 -8.30
CA SER A 24 1.19 23.75 -9.58
C SER A 24 1.71 25.18 -9.41
N CYS A 25 1.18 25.92 -8.43
CA CYS A 25 1.64 27.28 -8.14
C CYS A 25 3.07 27.32 -7.58
N VAL A 26 3.37 26.48 -6.57
CA VAL A 26 4.72 26.47 -5.98
C VAL A 26 5.77 25.96 -6.97
N CYS A 27 5.43 24.95 -7.77
CA CYS A 27 6.27 24.45 -8.85
C CYS A 27 6.44 25.47 -9.98
N ALA A 28 5.42 26.27 -10.31
CA ALA A 28 5.55 27.34 -11.30
C ALA A 28 6.55 28.42 -10.84
N LEU A 29 6.51 28.80 -9.57
CA LEU A 29 7.42 29.81 -8.99
C LEU A 29 8.88 29.35 -9.01
N ALA A 30 9.15 28.14 -8.53
CA ALA A 30 10.51 27.58 -8.52
C ALA A 30 10.98 27.16 -9.92
N GLY A 31 10.13 26.42 -10.64
CA GLY A 31 10.39 25.80 -11.93
C GLY A 31 10.66 26.79 -13.05
N THR A 32 10.03 27.98 -13.03
CA THR A 32 10.35 29.04 -14.00
C THR A 32 11.82 29.44 -13.96
N TRP A 33 12.41 29.54 -12.77
CA TRP A 33 13.84 29.86 -12.64
C TRP A 33 14.74 28.70 -13.02
N VAL A 34 14.29 27.46 -12.76
CA VAL A 34 15.00 26.24 -13.19
C VAL A 34 15.09 26.19 -14.72
N VAL A 35 13.97 26.40 -15.41
CA VAL A 35 13.90 26.37 -16.88
C VAL A 35 14.67 27.52 -17.51
N VAL A 36 14.46 28.76 -17.06
CA VAL A 36 15.12 29.96 -17.65
C VAL A 36 16.64 29.89 -17.50
N ARG A 37 17.16 29.24 -16.45
CA ARG A 37 18.60 29.08 -16.22
C ARG A 37 19.17 27.76 -16.75
N GLY A 38 18.36 26.91 -17.39
CA GLY A 38 18.83 25.62 -17.91
C GLY A 38 19.24 24.62 -16.83
N MET A 39 18.69 24.71 -15.62
CA MET A 39 19.07 23.87 -14.47
C MET A 39 18.14 22.67 -14.28
N ALA A 40 17.49 22.15 -15.33
CA ALA A 40 16.47 21.10 -15.20
C ALA A 40 16.98 19.85 -14.46
N PHE A 41 18.24 19.46 -14.69
CA PHE A 41 18.90 18.35 -14.00
C PHE A 41 18.96 18.51 -12.47
N LEU A 42 19.04 19.76 -11.97
CA LEU A 42 19.07 20.05 -10.55
C LEU A 42 17.75 19.68 -9.86
N GLY A 43 16.60 19.80 -10.54
CA GLY A 43 15.30 19.42 -9.97
C GLY A 43 15.24 17.93 -9.65
N ASP A 44 15.67 17.10 -10.60
CA ASP A 44 15.73 15.64 -10.45
C ASP A 44 16.78 15.21 -9.41
N ALA A 45 17.94 15.87 -9.46
CA ALA A 45 19.02 15.65 -8.50
C ALA A 45 18.55 15.89 -7.05
N MET A 46 17.85 17.00 -6.80
CA MET A 46 17.30 17.34 -5.49
C MET A 46 16.22 16.37 -5.02
N ALA A 47 15.37 15.87 -5.94
CA ALA A 47 14.36 14.87 -5.62
C ALA A 47 14.99 13.55 -5.14
N HIS A 48 16.08 13.10 -5.74
CA HIS A 48 16.79 11.92 -5.24
C HIS A 48 17.67 12.23 -4.03
N GLY A 49 18.12 13.48 -3.89
CA GLY A 49 18.86 13.96 -2.74
C GLY A 49 18.09 13.88 -1.42
N MET A 50 16.76 13.82 -1.46
CA MET A 50 15.98 13.65 -0.22
C MET A 50 15.95 12.20 0.28
N LEU A 51 16.27 11.22 -0.58
CA LEU A 51 16.19 9.79 -0.27
C LEU A 51 16.97 9.38 1.00
N PRO A 52 18.26 9.73 1.20
CA PRO A 52 18.96 9.38 2.43
C PRO A 52 18.30 9.95 3.70
N GLY A 53 17.72 11.15 3.63
CA GLY A 53 16.99 11.75 4.75
C GLY A 53 15.67 11.05 5.06
N VAL A 54 14.88 10.76 4.03
CA VAL A 54 13.65 9.98 4.15
C VAL A 54 13.95 8.60 4.73
N ALA A 55 15.00 7.94 4.23
CA ALA A 55 15.43 6.65 4.71
C ALA A 55 15.87 6.70 6.17
N LEU A 56 16.68 7.68 6.56
CA LEU A 56 17.13 7.81 7.94
C LEU A 56 15.97 8.14 8.90
N ALA A 57 15.06 9.05 8.51
CA ALA A 57 13.88 9.38 9.30
C ALA A 57 12.98 8.15 9.48
N SER A 58 12.75 7.38 8.42
CA SER A 58 11.98 6.13 8.49
C SER A 58 12.59 5.11 9.46
N LEU A 59 13.92 4.97 9.47
CA LEU A 59 14.60 4.01 10.35
C LEU A 59 14.59 4.43 11.82
N LEU A 60 14.60 5.75 12.08
CA LEU A 60 14.55 6.31 13.42
C LEU A 60 13.11 6.45 13.97
N GLY A 61 12.09 6.08 13.18
CA GLY A 61 10.68 6.32 13.52
C GLY A 61 10.32 7.81 13.58
N GLY A 62 11.10 8.66 12.91
CA GLY A 62 10.90 10.09 12.84
C GLY A 62 9.94 10.52 11.72
N GLU A 63 9.69 11.82 11.65
CA GLU A 63 8.81 12.42 10.65
C GLU A 63 9.51 12.51 9.28
N LEU A 64 8.89 11.94 8.23
CA LEU A 64 9.52 11.78 6.91
C LEU A 64 9.78 13.12 6.22
N LEU A 65 8.91 14.11 6.38
CA LEU A 65 9.06 15.43 5.77
C LEU A 65 10.29 16.14 6.33
N LEU A 66 10.54 16.06 7.63
CA LEU A 66 11.72 16.62 8.29
C LEU A 66 13.00 15.93 7.78
N GLY A 67 12.98 14.61 7.64
CA GLY A 67 14.08 13.85 7.03
C GLY A 67 14.39 14.33 5.60
N ALA A 68 13.35 14.42 4.77
CA ALA A 68 13.46 14.92 3.40
C ALA A 68 14.02 16.36 3.36
N ALA A 69 13.48 17.24 4.22
CA ALA A 69 13.89 18.64 4.32
C ALA A 69 15.37 18.78 4.71
N CYS A 70 15.81 18.06 5.74
CA CYS A 70 17.20 18.10 6.20
C CYS A 70 18.17 17.61 5.12
N SER A 71 17.83 16.52 4.42
CA SER A 71 18.68 15.97 3.36
C SER A 71 18.70 16.85 2.12
N ALA A 72 17.55 17.36 1.69
CA ALA A 72 17.48 18.31 0.59
C ALA A 72 18.24 19.61 0.90
N ALA A 73 18.17 20.12 2.14
CA ALA A 73 18.96 21.26 2.58
C ALA A 73 20.47 20.96 2.59
N ALA A 74 20.87 19.76 3.03
CA ALA A 74 22.26 19.31 2.97
C ALA A 74 22.76 19.24 1.52
N MET A 75 21.93 18.76 0.59
CA MET A 75 22.22 18.76 -0.84
C MET A 75 22.40 20.19 -1.38
N ALA A 76 21.44 21.08 -1.12
CA ALA A 76 21.51 22.47 -1.56
C ALA A 76 22.78 23.16 -1.05
N TRP A 77 23.17 22.90 0.21
CA TRP A 77 24.40 23.41 0.79
C TRP A 77 25.64 22.83 0.11
N ALA A 78 25.70 21.51 -0.09
CA ALA A 78 26.81 20.83 -0.75
C ALA A 78 27.00 21.33 -2.20
N VAL A 79 25.91 21.45 -2.97
CA VAL A 79 25.93 22.01 -4.33
C VAL A 79 26.44 23.46 -4.30
N THR A 80 25.94 24.29 -3.38
CA THR A 80 26.39 25.69 -3.25
C THR A 80 27.87 25.78 -2.90
N ALA A 81 28.36 24.89 -2.03
CA ALA A 81 29.76 24.86 -1.61
C ALA A 81 30.67 24.43 -2.77
N LEU A 82 30.27 23.39 -3.53
CA LEU A 82 31.06 22.84 -4.62
C LEU A 82 31.12 23.78 -5.83
N GLN A 83 30.04 24.51 -6.11
CA GLN A 83 29.97 25.56 -7.13
C GLN A 83 30.89 26.77 -6.84
N ARG A 84 31.49 26.87 -5.64
CA ARG A 84 32.50 27.92 -5.35
C ARG A 84 33.84 27.64 -6.02
N ASN A 85 34.12 26.38 -6.37
CA ASN A 85 35.39 26.01 -6.96
C ASN A 85 35.31 26.20 -8.49
N PRO A 86 36.07 27.16 -9.07
CA PRO A 86 36.03 27.43 -10.50
C PRO A 86 36.58 26.28 -11.36
N ARG A 87 37.22 25.27 -10.75
CA ARG A 87 37.74 24.09 -11.46
C ARG A 87 36.66 23.11 -11.93
N PHE A 88 35.46 23.14 -11.34
CA PHE A 88 34.37 22.24 -11.70
C PHE A 88 33.30 22.97 -12.49
N ALA A 89 32.78 22.33 -13.53
CA ALA A 89 31.56 22.80 -14.16
C ALA A 89 30.39 22.68 -13.16
N PRO A 90 29.47 23.66 -13.10
CA PRO A 90 28.35 23.65 -12.16
C PRO A 90 27.54 22.35 -12.18
N ASP A 91 27.35 21.76 -13.37
CA ASP A 91 26.60 20.51 -13.57
C ASP A 91 27.35 19.28 -13.05
N THR A 92 28.68 19.27 -13.15
CA THR A 92 29.52 18.20 -12.58
C THR A 92 29.41 18.17 -11.06
N GLY A 93 29.36 19.34 -10.41
CA GLY A 93 29.19 19.43 -8.97
C GLY A 93 27.83 18.90 -8.51
N ILE A 94 26.76 19.22 -9.24
CA ILE A 94 25.41 18.71 -8.98
C ILE A 94 25.39 17.19 -9.14
N GLY A 95 25.95 16.67 -10.24
CA GLY A 95 26.01 15.22 -10.51
C GLY A 95 26.77 14.44 -9.44
N LEU A 96 27.90 14.96 -8.95
CA LEU A 96 28.70 14.29 -7.92
C LEU A 96 27.95 14.21 -6.57
N VAL A 97 27.30 15.29 -6.17
CA VAL A 97 26.48 15.31 -4.94
C VAL A 97 25.26 14.40 -5.09
N PHE A 98 24.58 14.44 -6.24
CA PHE A 98 23.46 13.55 -6.56
C PHE A 98 23.84 12.07 -6.43
N VAL A 99 24.89 11.62 -7.12
CA VAL A 99 25.34 10.22 -7.05
C VAL A 99 25.78 9.85 -5.64
N GLY A 100 26.49 10.75 -4.94
CA GLY A 100 26.93 10.52 -3.56
C GLY A 100 25.76 10.36 -2.58
N MET A 101 24.73 11.20 -2.69
CA MET A 101 23.55 11.12 -1.84
C MET A 101 22.66 9.95 -2.20
N LEU A 102 22.48 9.64 -3.48
CA LEU A 102 21.77 8.45 -3.92
C LEU A 102 22.46 7.19 -3.39
N ALA A 103 23.79 7.09 -3.51
CA ALA A 103 24.58 6.00 -2.95
C ALA A 103 24.42 5.91 -1.42
N ALA A 104 24.46 7.05 -0.71
CA ALA A 104 24.23 7.07 0.74
C ALA A 104 22.83 6.56 1.10
N GLY A 105 21.79 6.99 0.38
CA GLY A 105 20.42 6.51 0.58
C GLY A 105 20.31 5.00 0.35
N VAL A 106 20.87 4.49 -0.75
CA VAL A 106 20.89 3.05 -1.05
C VAL A 106 21.69 2.25 0.00
N ILE A 107 22.81 2.77 0.51
CA ILE A 107 23.58 2.13 1.59
C ILE A 107 22.75 2.06 2.89
N ILE A 108 22.07 3.15 3.25
CA ILE A 108 21.19 3.20 4.44
C ILE A 108 20.06 2.17 4.30
N VAL A 109 19.38 2.15 3.15
CA VAL A 109 18.27 1.22 2.88
C VAL A 109 18.75 -0.22 2.86
N SER A 110 19.83 -0.53 2.14
CA SER A 110 20.34 -1.91 1.97
C SER A 110 20.85 -2.54 3.28
N ARG A 111 21.29 -1.74 4.23
CA ARG A 111 21.69 -2.22 5.57
C ARG A 111 20.51 -2.37 6.52
N SER A 112 19.34 -1.84 6.17
CA SER A 112 18.17 -1.87 7.03
C SER A 112 17.30 -3.10 6.78
N GLN A 113 16.98 -3.81 7.86
CA GLN A 113 16.08 -4.97 7.84
C GLN A 113 14.60 -4.57 7.89
N SER A 114 14.30 -3.27 8.04
CA SER A 114 12.96 -2.74 8.36
C SER A 114 12.62 -1.45 7.58
N PHE A 115 13.00 -1.35 6.31
CA PHE A 115 12.57 -0.24 5.45
C PHE A 115 11.09 -0.43 5.08
N ALA A 116 10.21 0.29 5.77
CA ALA A 116 8.75 0.19 5.64
C ALA A 116 8.14 1.40 4.90
N VAL A 117 8.90 2.04 4.00
CA VAL A 117 8.37 3.13 3.17
C VAL A 117 7.81 2.54 1.89
N ASP A 118 6.55 2.85 1.59
CA ASP A 118 5.93 2.53 0.31
C ASP A 118 6.65 3.29 -0.81
N VAL A 119 7.52 2.57 -1.53
CA VAL A 119 8.31 3.12 -2.64
C VAL A 119 7.39 3.61 -3.76
N THR A 120 6.24 2.97 -3.94
CA THR A 120 5.25 3.35 -4.95
C THR A 120 4.62 4.70 -4.58
N GLY A 121 4.10 4.84 -3.34
CA GLY A 121 3.61 6.12 -2.82
C GLY A 121 4.68 7.22 -2.79
N LEU A 122 5.96 6.86 -2.61
CA LEU A 122 7.08 7.83 -2.68
C LEU A 122 7.32 8.35 -4.11
N LEU A 123 7.29 7.45 -5.09
CA LEU A 123 7.59 7.75 -6.49
C LEU A 123 6.43 8.46 -7.18
N PHE A 124 5.21 7.98 -6.97
CA PHE A 124 4.02 8.43 -7.69
C PHE A 124 3.10 9.35 -6.88
N GLY A 125 3.25 9.36 -5.55
CA GLY A 125 2.36 10.09 -4.65
C GLY A 125 0.96 9.51 -4.60
N ASP A 126 0.17 9.98 -3.64
CA ASP A 126 -1.28 9.76 -3.62
C ASP A 126 -1.98 11.13 -3.53
N VAL A 127 -2.26 11.70 -4.71
CA VAL A 127 -2.91 13.00 -4.85
C VAL A 127 -4.35 12.95 -4.35
N LEU A 128 -4.97 11.77 -4.29
CA LEU A 128 -6.34 11.60 -3.80
C LEU A 128 -6.39 11.55 -2.26
N ALA A 129 -5.32 11.10 -1.61
CA ALA A 129 -5.21 11.02 -0.15
C ALA A 129 -4.87 12.35 0.58
N ILE A 130 -4.96 13.49 -0.10
CA ILE A 130 -4.64 14.81 0.49
C ILE A 130 -5.58 15.13 1.66
N ARG A 131 -4.99 15.46 2.82
CA ARG A 131 -5.72 15.90 4.02
C ARG A 131 -5.78 17.42 4.10
N GLU A 132 -6.70 17.94 4.89
CA GLU A 132 -6.86 19.39 5.12
C GLU A 132 -5.59 20.05 5.67
N ARG A 133 -4.88 19.34 6.56
CA ARG A 133 -3.60 19.81 7.10
C ARG A 133 -2.53 19.95 6.02
N ASP A 134 -2.54 19.09 5.00
CA ASP A 134 -1.58 19.12 3.90
C ASP A 134 -1.87 20.32 2.99
N LEU A 135 -3.15 20.65 2.78
CA LEU A 135 -3.56 21.87 2.06
C LEU A 135 -3.07 23.13 2.79
N LEU A 136 -3.19 23.18 4.12
CA LEU A 136 -2.68 24.33 4.90
C LEU A 136 -1.15 24.45 4.76
N TRP A 137 -0.43 23.33 4.86
CA TRP A 137 1.03 23.32 4.68
C TRP A 137 1.44 23.77 3.29
N LEU A 138 0.77 23.26 2.25
CA LEU A 138 0.98 23.66 0.87
C LEU A 138 0.69 25.15 0.67
N ALA A 139 -0.42 25.66 1.21
CA ALA A 139 -0.78 27.08 1.11
C ALA A 139 0.28 27.98 1.76
N VAL A 140 0.77 27.62 2.95
CA VAL A 140 1.85 28.35 3.64
C VAL A 140 3.15 28.28 2.82
N ALA A 141 3.50 27.11 2.29
CA ALA A 141 4.69 26.93 1.46
C ALA A 141 4.61 27.72 0.15
N THR A 142 3.47 27.73 -0.53
CA THR A 142 3.22 28.52 -1.75
C THR A 142 3.31 30.02 -1.45
N ALA A 143 2.75 30.49 -0.33
CA ALA A 143 2.86 31.88 0.09
C ALA A 143 4.32 32.27 0.38
N ALA A 144 5.06 31.44 1.12
CA ALA A 144 6.48 31.65 1.40
C ALA A 144 7.32 31.66 0.12
N ALA A 145 7.07 30.73 -0.79
CA ALA A 145 7.70 30.68 -2.11
C ALA A 145 7.41 31.95 -2.93
N GLY A 146 6.18 32.46 -2.88
CA GLY A 146 5.78 33.72 -3.51
C GLY A 146 6.55 34.91 -2.95
N VAL A 147 6.68 35.02 -1.63
CA VAL A 147 7.48 36.07 -0.97
C VAL A 147 8.94 36.01 -1.41
N VAL A 148 9.55 34.82 -1.41
CA VAL A 148 10.95 34.64 -1.85
C VAL A 148 11.11 34.99 -3.33
N ALA A 149 10.17 34.59 -4.19
CA ALA A 149 10.19 34.90 -5.62
C ALA A 149 10.08 36.42 -5.88
N VAL A 150 9.23 37.13 -5.15
CA VAL A 150 9.04 38.58 -5.28
C VAL A 150 10.25 39.35 -4.75
N LEU A 151 10.69 39.07 -3.51
CA LEU A 151 11.83 39.75 -2.90
C LEU A 151 13.14 39.45 -3.63
N GLY A 152 13.30 38.20 -4.09
CA GLY A 152 14.47 37.73 -4.83
C GLY A 152 14.49 38.11 -6.31
N HIS A 153 13.37 38.59 -6.88
CA HIS A 153 13.19 38.74 -8.33
C HIS A 153 14.35 39.48 -9.00
N ARG A 154 14.71 40.68 -8.52
CA ARG A 154 15.79 41.50 -9.11
C ARG A 154 17.13 40.78 -9.08
N ALA A 155 17.43 40.06 -7.99
CA ALA A 155 18.68 39.35 -7.82
C ALA A 155 18.72 38.07 -8.68
N PHE A 156 17.61 37.34 -8.79
CA PHE A 156 17.49 36.15 -9.64
C PHE A 156 17.62 36.49 -11.12
N VAL A 157 16.97 37.59 -11.58
CA VAL A 157 17.12 38.07 -12.97
C VAL A 157 18.57 38.44 -13.24
N ALA A 158 19.21 39.24 -12.37
CA ALA A 158 20.61 39.63 -12.57
C ALA A 158 21.56 38.41 -12.62
N LEU A 159 21.29 37.40 -11.79
CA LEU A 159 22.05 36.15 -11.76
C LEU A 159 21.82 35.28 -13.00
N ALA A 160 20.63 35.32 -13.60
CA ALA A 160 20.31 34.59 -14.84
C ALA A 160 21.03 35.17 -16.07
N PHE A 161 21.33 36.47 -16.08
CA PHE A 161 22.09 37.12 -17.15
C PHE A 161 23.60 36.94 -17.00
N ASP A 162 24.17 37.41 -15.88
CA ASP A 162 25.61 37.29 -15.61
C ASP A 162 25.89 37.49 -14.10
N PRO A 163 26.50 36.51 -13.40
CA PRO A 163 26.94 36.65 -12.02
C PRO A 163 27.82 37.88 -11.74
N ARG A 164 28.66 38.31 -12.70
CA ARG A 164 29.52 39.50 -12.59
C ARG A 164 28.67 40.77 -12.59
N LYS A 165 27.65 40.83 -13.45
CA LYS A 165 26.70 41.96 -13.49
C LYS A 165 25.93 42.08 -12.18
N ALA A 166 25.45 40.96 -11.64
CA ALA A 166 24.81 40.93 -10.32
C ALA A 166 25.73 41.44 -9.19
N HIS A 167 27.03 41.12 -9.25
CA HIS A 167 28.02 41.64 -8.31
C HIS A 167 28.19 43.15 -8.42
N THR A 168 28.31 43.70 -9.64
CA THR A 168 28.44 45.15 -9.85
C THR A 168 27.21 45.94 -9.43
N LEU A 169 26.02 45.33 -9.50
CA LEU A 169 24.76 45.92 -9.04
C LEU A 169 24.53 45.82 -7.52
N GLY A 170 25.50 45.26 -6.77
CA GLY A 170 25.40 45.09 -5.32
C GLY A 170 24.44 43.99 -4.86
N LEU A 171 23.95 43.14 -5.78
CA LEU A 171 22.89 42.16 -5.53
C LEU A 171 23.37 40.81 -4.96
N ARG A 172 24.59 40.79 -4.39
CA ARG A 172 25.18 39.65 -3.66
C ARG A 172 24.85 38.28 -4.32
N PRO A 173 25.39 37.97 -5.51
CA PRO A 173 24.98 36.81 -6.33
C PRO A 173 25.02 35.46 -5.61
N ARG A 174 25.90 35.31 -4.61
CA ARG A 174 25.98 34.10 -3.77
C ARG A 174 24.71 33.84 -2.96
N TRP A 175 24.16 34.89 -2.35
CA TRP A 175 22.92 34.79 -1.58
C TRP A 175 21.72 34.60 -2.50
N ALA A 176 21.74 35.19 -3.69
CA ALA A 176 20.72 34.96 -4.70
C ALA A 176 20.70 33.50 -5.17
N GLN A 177 21.87 32.89 -5.41
CA GLN A 177 21.96 31.46 -5.74
C GLN A 177 21.43 30.58 -4.60
N ALA A 178 21.83 30.86 -3.35
CA ALA A 178 21.36 30.12 -2.19
C ALA A 178 19.84 30.25 -1.98
N ALA A 179 19.27 31.45 -2.16
CA ALA A 179 17.84 31.69 -2.05
C ALA A 179 17.06 30.98 -3.18
N LEU A 180 17.62 30.89 -4.38
CA LEU A 180 17.01 30.14 -5.48
C LEU A 180 17.01 28.63 -5.21
N LEU A 181 18.11 28.10 -4.67
CA LEU A 181 18.20 26.70 -4.23
C LEU A 181 17.25 26.42 -3.06
N GLY A 182 17.11 27.37 -2.14
CA GLY A 182 16.13 27.30 -1.05
C GLY A 182 14.68 27.30 -1.56
N LEU A 183 14.36 28.15 -2.54
CA LEU A 183 13.05 28.18 -3.20
C LEU A 183 12.73 26.84 -3.89
N LEU A 184 13.72 26.27 -4.59
CA LEU A 184 13.58 24.95 -5.21
C LEU A 184 13.40 23.83 -4.16
N THR A 185 14.20 23.86 -3.10
CA THR A 185 14.11 22.91 -1.99
C THR A 185 12.75 22.98 -1.32
N LEU A 186 12.25 24.18 -1.05
CA LEU A 186 10.93 24.40 -0.48
C LEU A 186 9.83 23.82 -1.39
N ALA A 187 9.89 24.09 -2.70
CA ALA A 187 8.90 23.59 -3.64
C ALA A 187 8.88 22.05 -3.70
N ILE A 188 10.05 21.42 -3.76
CA ILE A 188 10.18 19.96 -3.81
C ILE A 188 9.68 19.33 -2.52
N VAL A 189 10.21 19.77 -1.36
CA VAL A 189 9.91 19.17 -0.06
C VAL A 189 8.44 19.37 0.31
N ALA A 190 7.88 20.56 0.13
CA ALA A 190 6.49 20.85 0.49
C ALA A 190 5.48 20.05 -0.37
N SER A 191 5.83 19.76 -1.63
CA SER A 191 4.95 19.06 -2.56
C SER A 191 5.16 17.54 -2.53
N PHE A 192 6.33 17.07 -2.12
CA PHE A 192 6.73 15.67 -2.23
C PHE A 192 5.82 14.70 -1.49
N HIS A 193 5.45 15.00 -0.24
CA HIS A 193 4.63 14.09 0.57
C HIS A 193 3.21 13.90 -0.01
N VAL A 194 2.74 14.87 -0.79
CA VAL A 194 1.40 14.92 -1.37
C VAL A 194 1.37 14.37 -2.80
N ALA A 195 2.33 14.79 -3.61
CA ALA A 195 2.34 14.56 -5.05
C ALA A 195 3.31 13.46 -5.49
N GLY A 196 4.26 13.05 -4.64
CA GLY A 196 5.34 12.14 -5.01
C GLY A 196 6.42 12.81 -5.88
N THR A 197 7.54 12.13 -6.10
CA THR A 197 8.68 12.72 -6.84
C THR A 197 8.37 13.00 -8.31
N LEU A 198 7.63 12.09 -8.96
CA LEU A 198 7.34 12.15 -10.39
C LEU A 198 6.44 13.35 -10.73
N LEU A 199 5.35 13.54 -10.00
CA LEU A 199 4.42 14.64 -10.25
C LEU A 199 5.07 15.99 -9.98
N VAL A 200 5.81 16.10 -8.88
CA VAL A 200 6.53 17.33 -8.53
C VAL A 200 7.51 17.71 -9.64
N PHE A 201 8.32 16.77 -10.11
CA PHE A 201 9.28 17.02 -11.19
C PHE A 201 8.57 17.39 -12.50
N GLY A 202 7.50 16.68 -12.86
CA GLY A 202 6.71 16.96 -14.05
C GLY A 202 6.13 18.38 -14.05
N LEU A 203 5.51 18.80 -12.95
CA LEU A 203 4.94 20.15 -12.80
C LEU A 203 5.99 21.25 -12.62
N LEU A 204 7.18 20.90 -12.12
CA LEU A 204 8.31 21.83 -12.00
C LEU A 204 8.94 22.17 -13.36
N ILE A 205 8.89 21.25 -14.34
CA ILE A 205 9.58 21.42 -15.62
C ILE A 205 8.61 21.69 -16.77
N ALA A 206 7.59 20.85 -16.98
CA ALA A 206 6.80 20.89 -18.21
C ALA A 206 5.94 22.17 -18.36
N PRO A 207 5.15 22.61 -17.35
CA PRO A 207 4.37 23.84 -17.45
C PRO A 207 5.23 25.11 -17.61
N PRO A 208 6.33 25.31 -16.85
CA PRO A 208 7.22 26.45 -17.08
C PRO A 208 7.90 26.43 -18.44
N ALA A 209 8.35 25.26 -18.91
CA ALA A 209 8.91 25.11 -20.26
C ALA A 209 7.86 25.45 -21.34
N ALA A 210 6.62 24.99 -21.19
CA ALA A 210 5.52 25.33 -22.09
C ALA A 210 5.28 26.84 -22.13
N ALA A 211 5.27 27.51 -20.98
CA ALA A 211 5.03 28.94 -20.84
C ALA A 211 6.09 29.82 -21.54
N THR A 212 7.34 29.35 -21.68
CA THR A 212 8.40 30.11 -22.38
C THR A 212 8.14 30.35 -23.86
N TYR A 213 7.30 29.52 -24.51
CA TYR A 213 6.91 29.73 -25.91
C TYR A 213 5.95 30.92 -26.09
N TRP A 214 5.29 31.36 -25.01
CA TRP A 214 4.18 32.30 -25.05
C TRP A 214 4.49 33.65 -24.40
N ALA A 215 5.49 33.70 -23.52
CA ALA A 215 5.85 34.91 -22.80
C ALA A 215 7.36 35.05 -22.63
N THR A 216 7.84 36.30 -22.64
CA THR A 216 9.25 36.65 -22.43
C THR A 216 9.51 37.32 -21.07
N ARG A 217 8.45 37.77 -20.38
CA ARG A 217 8.54 38.37 -19.04
C ARG A 217 8.39 37.28 -17.98
N ILE A 218 9.37 37.14 -17.10
CA ILE A 218 9.39 36.07 -16.08
C ILE A 218 8.12 35.99 -15.22
N PRO A 219 7.53 37.09 -14.72
CA PRO A 219 6.27 37.01 -13.97
C PRO A 219 5.11 36.46 -14.80
N VAL A 220 5.09 36.75 -16.10
CA VAL A 220 4.06 36.23 -17.02
C VAL A 220 4.30 34.74 -17.30
N ILE A 221 5.57 34.31 -17.41
CA ILE A 221 5.92 32.89 -17.52
C ILE A 221 5.46 32.13 -16.27
N MET A 222 5.69 32.67 -15.07
CA MET A 222 5.23 32.06 -13.82
C MET A 222 3.71 31.92 -13.77
N LEU A 223 2.97 32.96 -14.17
CA LEU A 223 1.51 32.92 -14.21
C LEU A 223 1.00 31.88 -15.22
N LEU A 224 1.53 31.88 -16.44
CA LEU A 224 1.16 30.90 -17.47
C LEU A 224 1.53 29.47 -17.06
N ALA A 225 2.68 29.27 -16.40
CA ALA A 225 3.09 27.98 -15.88
C ALA A 225 2.12 27.47 -14.80
N ALA A 226 1.69 28.34 -13.89
CA ALA A 226 0.69 27.98 -12.88
C ALA A 226 -0.66 27.63 -13.52
N LEU A 227 -1.09 28.36 -14.55
CA LEU A 227 -2.32 28.08 -15.30
C LEU A 227 -2.23 26.75 -16.07
N PHE A 228 -1.11 26.48 -16.76
CA PHE A 228 -0.89 25.23 -17.46
C PHE A 228 -0.78 24.03 -16.51
N GLY A 229 -0.12 24.19 -15.36
CA GLY A 229 -0.07 23.17 -14.31
C GLY A 229 -1.45 22.92 -13.71
N GLY A 230 -2.23 23.97 -13.43
CA GLY A 230 -3.60 23.85 -12.94
C GLY A 230 -4.54 23.19 -13.95
N PHE A 231 -4.41 23.53 -15.24
CA PHE A 231 -5.13 22.85 -16.32
C PHE A 231 -4.75 21.37 -16.39
N ALA A 232 -3.46 21.04 -16.31
CA ALA A 232 -2.99 19.66 -16.28
C ALA A 232 -3.51 18.90 -15.05
N THR A 233 -3.59 19.55 -13.89
CA THR A 233 -4.14 18.98 -12.66
C THR A 233 -5.62 18.63 -12.84
N VAL A 234 -6.45 19.59 -13.26
CA VAL A 234 -7.90 19.39 -13.40
C VAL A 234 -8.19 18.34 -14.47
N THR A 235 -7.58 18.48 -15.65
CA THR A 235 -7.81 17.56 -16.77
C THR A 235 -7.23 16.18 -16.49
N GLY A 236 -6.07 16.10 -15.82
CA GLY A 236 -5.44 14.85 -15.43
C GLY A 236 -6.26 14.07 -14.40
N LEU A 237 -6.82 14.75 -13.39
CA LEU A 237 -7.75 14.14 -12.43
C LEU A 237 -9.04 13.67 -13.11
N LEU A 238 -9.59 14.45 -14.04
CA LEU A 238 -10.77 14.08 -14.78
C LEU A 238 -10.54 12.84 -15.66
N VAL A 239 -9.42 12.80 -16.39
CA VAL A 239 -9.04 11.64 -17.22
C VAL A 239 -8.78 10.42 -16.34
N SER A 240 -8.07 10.60 -15.21
CA SER A 240 -7.81 9.54 -14.24
C SER A 240 -9.09 8.92 -13.70
N TRP A 241 -10.10 9.74 -13.39
CA TRP A 241 -11.41 9.28 -12.92
C TRP A 241 -12.13 8.36 -13.91
N TYR A 242 -12.17 8.73 -15.19
CA TYR A 242 -12.88 7.91 -16.20
C TYR A 242 -12.06 6.76 -16.76
N ALA A 243 -10.74 6.91 -16.81
CA ALA A 243 -9.85 5.91 -17.38
C ALA A 243 -9.32 4.91 -16.32
N GLY A 244 -9.59 5.15 -15.03
CA GLY A 244 -9.06 4.33 -13.94
C GLY A 244 -7.53 4.35 -13.86
N THR A 245 -6.88 5.44 -14.27
CA THR A 245 -5.41 5.55 -14.32
C THR A 245 -4.86 6.27 -13.09
N ALA A 246 -3.60 6.01 -12.72
CA ALA A 246 -2.94 6.70 -11.61
C ALA A 246 -2.97 8.24 -11.77
N ALA A 247 -3.59 8.93 -10.80
CA ALA A 247 -3.86 10.37 -10.86
C ALA A 247 -2.59 11.20 -11.12
N GLY A 248 -1.53 10.99 -10.33
CA GLY A 248 -0.27 11.73 -10.46
C GLY A 248 0.39 11.54 -11.83
N ALA A 249 0.46 10.29 -12.32
CA ALA A 249 1.02 9.99 -13.63
C ALA A 249 0.20 10.63 -14.77
N THR A 250 -1.13 10.62 -14.64
CA THR A 250 -2.04 11.19 -15.63
C THR A 250 -1.90 12.72 -15.70
N ILE A 251 -1.77 13.40 -14.56
CA ILE A 251 -1.50 14.85 -14.50
C ILE A 251 -0.17 15.18 -15.20
N VAL A 252 0.89 14.40 -14.94
CA VAL A 252 2.18 14.60 -15.63
C VAL A 252 2.05 14.38 -17.14
N ALA A 253 1.36 13.33 -17.57
CA ALA A 253 1.13 13.05 -18.98
C ALA A 253 0.41 14.22 -19.67
N VAL A 254 -0.61 14.80 -19.02
CA VAL A 254 -1.28 16.01 -19.53
C VAL A 254 -0.33 17.21 -19.54
N ALA A 255 0.47 17.43 -18.49
CA ALA A 255 1.42 18.54 -18.43
C ALA A 255 2.48 18.47 -19.56
N VAL A 256 3.00 17.26 -19.84
CA VAL A 256 3.89 16.99 -20.98
C VAL A 256 3.15 17.21 -22.30
N GLY A 257 1.90 16.77 -22.41
CA GLY A 257 1.04 17.06 -23.56
C GLY A 257 0.87 18.56 -23.83
N VAL A 258 0.65 19.36 -22.78
CA VAL A 258 0.57 20.84 -22.87
C VAL A 258 1.88 21.44 -23.36
N PHE A 259 3.03 20.92 -22.92
CA PHE A 259 4.33 21.34 -23.44
C PHE A 259 4.50 21.01 -24.93
N LEU A 260 4.21 19.77 -25.34
CA LEU A 260 4.32 19.34 -26.73
C LEU A 260 3.38 20.15 -27.65
N ALA A 261 2.14 20.37 -27.21
CA ALA A 261 1.18 21.22 -27.91
C ALA A 261 1.69 22.66 -28.04
N SER A 262 2.26 23.22 -26.96
CA SER A 262 2.84 24.56 -26.96
C SER A 262 4.00 24.70 -27.95
N ALA A 263 4.91 23.72 -27.97
CA ALA A 263 6.03 23.67 -28.89
C ALA A 263 5.57 23.54 -30.36
N ALA A 264 4.62 22.65 -30.63
CA ALA A 264 4.05 22.46 -31.96
C ALA A 264 3.34 23.71 -32.48
N LEU A 265 2.52 24.36 -31.64
CA LEU A 265 1.83 25.62 -31.97
C LEU A 265 2.82 26.76 -32.24
N ALA A 266 3.89 26.86 -31.45
CA ALA A 266 4.94 27.85 -31.66
C ALA A 266 5.68 27.62 -32.99
N TRP A 267 6.02 26.37 -33.30
CA TRP A 267 6.66 25.99 -34.55
C TRP A 267 5.77 26.27 -35.78
N LEU A 268 4.48 25.93 -35.72
CA LEU A 268 3.50 26.23 -36.77
C LEU A 268 3.38 27.74 -37.00
N ARG A 269 3.30 28.54 -35.94
CA ARG A 269 3.24 30.01 -36.04
C ARG A 269 4.48 30.61 -36.70
N ALA A 270 5.66 30.08 -36.39
CA ALA A 270 6.90 30.52 -37.03
C ALA A 270 6.91 30.21 -38.53
N ARG A 271 6.41 29.03 -38.95
CA ARG A 271 6.30 28.67 -40.37
C ARG A 271 5.27 29.51 -41.12
N VAL A 272 4.09 29.73 -40.55
CA VAL A 272 3.03 30.56 -41.18
C VAL A 272 3.49 32.01 -41.36
N ARG A 273 4.26 32.56 -40.41
CA ARG A 273 4.84 33.92 -40.54
C ARG A 273 5.91 34.04 -41.63
N LEU A 274 6.61 32.96 -41.96
CA LEU A 274 7.63 32.94 -43.02
C LEU A 274 7.02 32.75 -44.42
N SER A 275 5.83 32.15 -44.53
CA SER A 275 5.21 31.83 -45.82
C SER A 275 4.34 32.92 -46.43
N GLY A 276 4.22 34.12 -45.83
CA GLY A 276 3.62 35.29 -46.47
C GLY A 276 2.19 35.13 -47.02
N ALA A 277 1.45 34.11 -46.60
CA ALA A 277 0.10 33.84 -47.07
C ALA A 277 -0.91 34.16 -45.97
N GLY A 278 -1.90 34.99 -46.34
CA GLY A 278 -2.89 35.61 -45.47
C GLY A 278 -3.55 34.66 -44.48
N GLY A 279 -3.77 35.18 -43.27
CA GLY A 279 -4.41 34.48 -42.18
C GLY A 279 -5.86 34.15 -42.49
N GLN A 280 -6.14 32.93 -42.95
CA GLN A 280 -7.47 32.31 -42.87
C GLN A 280 -7.44 30.79 -42.60
N VAL A 281 -6.27 30.15 -42.45
CA VAL A 281 -6.19 28.68 -42.23
C VAL A 281 -6.23 28.29 -40.74
N LEU A 282 -6.09 29.25 -39.81
CA LEU A 282 -5.88 28.97 -38.39
C LEU A 282 -7.14 28.49 -37.62
N VAL A 283 -8.34 28.66 -38.18
CA VAL A 283 -9.59 28.26 -37.52
C VAL A 283 -10.04 26.85 -37.90
N LEU A 284 -9.56 26.30 -39.03
CA LEU A 284 -10.05 25.01 -39.55
C LEU A 284 -9.31 23.79 -38.97
N LEU A 285 -8.08 23.96 -38.46
CA LEU A 285 -7.28 22.87 -37.88
C LEU A 285 -7.53 22.62 -36.38
N LEU A 286 -8.29 23.50 -35.72
CA LEU A 286 -8.68 23.35 -34.30
C LEU A 286 -9.93 22.46 -34.10
N VAL A 287 -10.58 22.03 -35.19
CA VAL A 287 -11.76 21.14 -35.15
C VAL A 287 -11.41 19.67 -35.45
N THR A 288 -10.21 19.38 -35.96
CA THR A 288 -9.83 18.03 -36.43
C THR A 288 -8.86 17.26 -35.53
N ALA A 289 -8.67 17.68 -34.28
CA ALA A 289 -7.88 16.94 -33.29
C ALA A 289 -8.67 16.72 -31.99
N LEU A 290 -9.92 16.29 -32.11
CA LEU A 290 -10.46 15.33 -31.15
C LEU A 290 -9.74 13.99 -31.38
N PRO A 291 -9.33 13.26 -30.33
CA PRO A 291 -8.77 11.95 -30.54
C PRO A 291 -9.86 11.04 -31.10
N LEU A 292 -9.59 10.47 -32.27
CA LEU A 292 -10.15 9.21 -32.73
C LEU A 292 -9.76 8.13 -31.70
N ALA A 293 -10.53 8.02 -30.61
CA ALA A 293 -10.72 6.75 -29.95
C ALA A 293 -11.80 6.02 -30.75
N GLY A 294 -11.38 4.97 -31.46
CA GLY A 294 -12.23 4.22 -32.37
C GLY A 294 -13.46 3.65 -31.66
N CYS A 295 -14.62 3.86 -32.27
CA CYS A 295 -15.81 3.07 -32.04
C CYS A 295 -15.54 1.63 -32.50
N GLY A 296 -15.36 0.71 -31.55
CA GLY A 296 -15.79 -0.67 -31.70
C GLY A 296 -17.21 -0.78 -31.17
N SER A 297 -18.18 -0.84 -32.08
CA SER A 297 -19.59 -1.05 -31.77
C SER A 297 -19.83 -2.47 -31.27
N GLY A 298 -20.09 -2.60 -29.97
CA GLY A 298 -20.86 -3.68 -29.38
C GLY A 298 -21.91 -3.05 -28.49
N THR A 299 -23.14 -2.93 -28.97
CA THR A 299 -24.30 -2.52 -28.18
C THR A 299 -24.60 -3.62 -27.15
N GLY A 300 -23.96 -3.51 -26.00
CA GLY A 300 -24.44 -4.07 -24.75
C GLY A 300 -24.83 -2.88 -23.88
N GLU A 301 -26.10 -2.79 -23.53
CA GLU A 301 -26.60 -1.86 -22.53
C GLU A 301 -25.89 -2.19 -21.20
N SER A 302 -24.78 -1.50 -20.92
CA SER A 302 -24.09 -1.64 -19.65
C SER A 302 -24.92 -0.89 -18.62
N ALA A 303 -25.63 -1.69 -17.81
CA ALA A 303 -26.10 -1.28 -16.48
C ALA A 303 -24.99 -0.49 -15.77
N PRO A 304 -25.33 0.49 -14.90
CA PRO A 304 -24.33 1.28 -14.17
C PRO A 304 -23.25 0.35 -13.65
N GLU A 305 -22.00 0.57 -14.06
CA GLU A 305 -20.86 -0.24 -13.65
C GLU A 305 -20.72 -0.11 -12.13
N THR A 306 -21.37 -1.05 -11.46
CA THR A 306 -21.20 -1.33 -10.05
C THR A 306 -19.70 -1.53 -9.84
N ALA A 307 -19.04 -0.63 -9.11
CA ALA A 307 -17.60 -0.73 -8.87
C ALA A 307 -17.26 -2.16 -8.41
N HIS A 308 -16.18 -2.75 -8.92
CA HIS A 308 -15.88 -4.15 -8.63
C HIS A 308 -15.68 -4.34 -7.12
N GLY A 309 -16.45 -5.26 -6.54
CA GLY A 309 -16.51 -5.49 -5.09
C GLY A 309 -17.45 -4.55 -4.33
N PHE A 310 -18.13 -3.62 -4.98
CA PHE A 310 -19.25 -2.89 -4.37
C PHE A 310 -20.42 -3.84 -4.14
N VAL A 311 -20.92 -3.84 -2.91
CA VAL A 311 -22.18 -4.47 -2.54
C VAL A 311 -23.18 -3.37 -2.26
N GLU A 312 -24.43 -3.54 -2.71
CA GLU A 312 -25.50 -2.58 -2.44
C GLU A 312 -25.60 -2.26 -0.93
N GLY A 313 -25.55 -0.97 -0.60
CA GLY A 313 -25.52 -0.48 0.79
C GLY A 313 -24.14 -0.38 1.44
N ALA A 314 -23.06 -0.76 0.72
CA ALA A 314 -21.70 -0.54 1.17
C ALA A 314 -21.25 0.92 1.00
N GLN A 315 -20.42 1.39 1.92
CA GLN A 315 -19.73 2.66 1.84
C GLN A 315 -18.24 2.39 1.60
N GLU A 316 -17.67 3.06 0.61
CA GLU A 316 -16.22 3.12 0.45
C GLU A 316 -15.60 3.98 1.55
N ALA A 317 -14.40 3.60 2.00
CA ALA A 317 -13.67 4.22 3.09
C ALA A 317 -12.21 4.49 2.70
N ASP A 318 -11.64 5.56 3.25
CA ASP A 318 -10.28 6.03 2.92
C ASP A 318 -9.14 5.17 3.49
N SER A 319 -9.47 4.12 4.27
CA SER A 319 -8.48 3.27 4.95
C SER A 319 -9.08 1.90 5.29
N PRO A 320 -8.25 0.87 5.54
CA PRO A 320 -8.71 -0.46 5.94
C PRO A 320 -9.68 -0.40 7.11
N GLN A 321 -10.83 -1.06 6.97
CA GLN A 321 -11.90 -1.07 7.98
C GLN A 321 -11.77 -2.32 8.85
N THR A 322 -10.63 -2.46 9.53
CA THR A 322 -10.24 -3.67 10.24
C THR A 322 -11.16 -3.97 11.42
N ARG A 323 -11.60 -5.23 11.52
CA ARG A 323 -12.54 -5.72 12.52
C ARG A 323 -12.08 -7.06 13.09
N LEU A 324 -12.51 -7.36 14.31
CA LEU A 324 -12.29 -8.67 14.93
C LEU A 324 -13.63 -9.36 15.14
N VAL A 325 -13.81 -10.55 14.59
CA VAL A 325 -14.94 -11.42 14.92
C VAL A 325 -14.55 -12.22 16.15
N VAL A 326 -15.31 -12.05 17.24
CA VAL A 326 -15.00 -12.58 18.56
C VAL A 326 -16.15 -13.45 19.05
N ALA A 327 -15.83 -14.61 19.61
CA ALA A 327 -16.82 -15.51 20.19
C ALA A 327 -16.46 -15.89 21.63
N ASP A 328 -17.49 -16.04 22.45
CA ASP A 328 -17.38 -16.60 23.79
C ASP A 328 -17.71 -18.10 23.83
N ALA A 329 -17.48 -18.70 24.98
CA ALA A 329 -17.81 -20.11 25.20
C ALA A 329 -19.30 -20.37 25.45
N GLY A 330 -20.09 -19.34 25.77
CA GLY A 330 -21.55 -19.41 25.94
C GLY A 330 -22.32 -19.29 24.61
N GLY A 331 -21.61 -18.98 23.54
CA GLY A 331 -22.05 -18.83 22.17
C GLY A 331 -22.32 -17.41 21.71
N ALA A 332 -22.15 -16.38 22.53
CA ALA A 332 -22.32 -15.01 22.07
C ALA A 332 -21.19 -14.61 21.09
N VAL A 333 -21.57 -13.97 19.97
CA VAL A 333 -20.64 -13.47 18.97
C VAL A 333 -20.72 -11.94 18.90
N ARG A 334 -19.54 -11.32 18.85
CA ARG A 334 -19.37 -9.87 18.72
C ARG A 334 -18.44 -9.57 17.55
N VAL A 335 -18.59 -8.40 16.97
CA VAL A 335 -17.60 -7.82 16.06
C VAL A 335 -17.07 -6.53 16.68
N VAL A 336 -15.77 -6.48 16.88
CA VAL A 336 -15.05 -5.30 17.40
C VAL A 336 -14.56 -4.49 16.22
N ASP A 337 -15.00 -3.24 16.11
CA ASP A 337 -14.49 -2.29 15.13
C ASP A 337 -13.23 -1.61 15.68
N LEU A 338 -12.07 -1.92 15.09
CA LEU A 338 -10.77 -1.46 15.62
C LEU A 338 -10.48 0.01 15.32
N ILE A 339 -11.19 0.57 14.34
CA ILE A 339 -11.10 1.98 13.96
C ILE A 339 -11.99 2.80 14.90
N ALA A 340 -13.27 2.46 14.99
CA ALA A 340 -14.23 3.18 15.82
C ALA A 340 -14.10 2.87 17.32
N GLY A 341 -13.48 1.74 17.67
CA GLY A 341 -13.40 1.23 19.05
C GLY A 341 -14.75 0.80 19.62
N THR A 342 -15.70 0.46 18.75
CA THR A 342 -17.05 0.02 19.13
C THR A 342 -17.19 -1.49 19.00
N THR A 343 -18.18 -2.06 19.67
CA THR A 343 -18.50 -3.49 19.60
C THR A 343 -19.95 -3.67 19.20
N VAL A 344 -20.19 -4.53 18.22
CA VAL A 344 -21.52 -4.81 17.67
C VAL A 344 -21.87 -6.27 17.90
N GLU A 345 -23.11 -6.54 18.28
CA GLU A 345 -23.63 -7.90 18.38
C GLU A 345 -23.77 -8.53 16.99
N ALA A 346 -23.22 -9.74 16.82
CA ALA A 346 -23.16 -10.45 15.54
C ALA A 346 -23.78 -11.85 15.59
N GLY A 347 -24.66 -12.10 16.56
CA GLY A 347 -25.44 -13.32 16.69
C GLY A 347 -24.91 -14.31 17.73
N ASN A 348 -25.30 -15.58 17.57
CA ASN A 348 -24.94 -16.66 18.49
C ASN A 348 -24.46 -17.93 17.74
N ALA A 349 -23.40 -18.55 18.24
CA ALA A 349 -22.83 -19.82 17.81
C ALA A 349 -22.35 -20.60 19.06
N GLN A 350 -23.13 -21.57 19.53
CA GLN A 350 -22.76 -22.37 20.70
C GLN A 350 -21.65 -23.37 20.36
N GLY A 351 -20.80 -23.68 21.35
CA GLY A 351 -19.80 -24.74 21.22
C GLY A 351 -18.65 -24.44 20.25
N VAL A 352 -18.42 -23.17 19.90
CA VAL A 352 -17.35 -22.78 18.97
C VAL A 352 -15.99 -23.23 19.48
N THR A 353 -15.36 -24.13 18.71
CA THR A 353 -14.02 -24.66 19.01
C THR A 353 -12.94 -23.94 18.20
N VAL A 354 -13.31 -23.36 17.05
CA VAL A 354 -12.39 -22.76 16.09
C VAL A 354 -13.05 -21.58 15.37
N VAL A 355 -12.28 -20.53 15.11
CA VAL A 355 -12.70 -19.41 14.26
C VAL A 355 -11.65 -19.19 13.18
N ARG A 356 -12.09 -18.97 11.93
CA ARG A 356 -11.27 -18.67 10.75
C ARG A 356 -11.88 -17.51 9.98
N GLY A 357 -11.06 -16.83 9.17
CA GLY A 357 -11.50 -15.72 8.35
C GLY A 357 -10.95 -15.81 6.92
N ASP A 358 -11.60 -15.09 6.01
CA ASP A 358 -11.22 -15.00 4.59
C ASP A 358 -11.25 -13.55 4.09
N ASP A 359 -10.65 -12.67 4.87
CA ASP A 359 -10.58 -11.21 4.70
C ASP A 359 -11.89 -10.45 4.96
N ARG A 360 -13.07 -11.04 4.70
CA ARG A 360 -14.38 -10.39 4.97
C ARG A 360 -15.24 -11.10 6.02
N PHE A 361 -15.28 -12.43 6.00
CA PHE A 361 -16.21 -13.19 6.83
C PHE A 361 -15.47 -13.90 7.97
N GLY A 362 -16.16 -14.04 9.10
CA GLY A 362 -15.76 -14.93 10.18
C GLY A 362 -16.56 -16.24 10.11
N TYR A 363 -15.86 -17.36 10.19
CA TYR A 363 -16.39 -18.72 10.18
C TYR A 363 -16.14 -19.35 11.53
N LEU A 364 -17.20 -19.57 12.29
CA LEU A 364 -17.17 -20.09 13.64
C LEU A 364 -17.60 -21.56 13.59
N GLY A 365 -16.64 -22.46 13.73
CA GLY A 365 -16.87 -23.90 13.65
C GLY A 365 -17.07 -24.55 15.01
N ASP A 366 -18.01 -25.48 15.05
CA ASP A 366 -18.20 -26.45 16.12
C ASP A 366 -18.09 -27.89 15.55
N ALA A 367 -18.52 -28.89 16.32
CA ALA A 367 -18.45 -30.31 15.92
C ALA A 367 -19.45 -30.70 14.81
N GLU A 368 -20.54 -29.95 14.64
CA GLU A 368 -21.67 -30.27 13.76
C GLU A 368 -21.88 -29.20 12.68
N SER A 369 -21.55 -27.95 12.96
CA SER A 369 -21.92 -26.80 12.14
C SER A 369 -20.85 -25.70 12.08
N ILE A 370 -20.95 -24.87 11.05
CA ILE A 370 -20.14 -23.65 10.88
C ILE A 370 -21.08 -22.47 10.75
N ARG A 371 -21.02 -21.54 11.71
CA ARG A 371 -21.72 -20.26 11.62
C ARG A 371 -20.89 -19.25 10.85
N ILE A 372 -21.52 -18.53 9.93
CA ILE A 372 -20.86 -17.51 9.11
C ILE A 372 -21.38 -16.12 9.49
N VAL A 373 -20.45 -15.21 9.77
CA VAL A 373 -20.70 -13.81 10.10
C VAL A 373 -20.00 -12.93 9.06
N ASP A 374 -20.73 -12.01 8.45
CA ASP A 374 -20.17 -10.94 7.63
C ASP A 374 -19.68 -9.84 8.57
N ALA A 375 -18.37 -9.66 8.67
CA ALA A 375 -17.80 -8.59 9.48
C ALA A 375 -18.12 -7.22 8.88
N GLY A 376 -18.67 -7.16 7.66
CA GLY A 376 -19.12 -5.93 7.02
C GLY A 376 -17.97 -5.01 6.65
N ALA A 377 -16.80 -5.55 6.36
CA ALA A 377 -15.65 -4.81 5.88
C ALA A 377 -14.81 -5.71 4.97
N TRP A 378 -14.23 -5.13 3.92
CA TRP A 378 -13.30 -5.82 3.00
C TRP A 378 -12.47 -4.81 2.22
N THR A 379 -11.34 -5.24 1.68
CA THR A 379 -10.59 -4.46 0.70
C THR A 379 -10.59 -5.16 -0.65
N VAL A 380 -10.63 -4.36 -1.72
CA VAL A 380 -10.39 -4.80 -3.08
C VAL A 380 -9.01 -4.30 -3.50
N ASP A 381 -8.10 -5.21 -3.81
CA ASP A 381 -6.75 -4.93 -4.31
C ASP A 381 -6.72 -4.97 -5.84
N HIS A 382 -6.39 -3.85 -6.47
CA HIS A 382 -6.20 -3.76 -7.93
C HIS A 382 -4.73 -3.92 -8.36
N GLY A 383 -3.82 -4.09 -7.40
CA GLY A 383 -2.38 -4.20 -7.57
C GLY A 383 -1.66 -2.85 -7.57
N ASP A 384 -2.28 -1.81 -8.11
CA ASP A 384 -1.76 -0.43 -8.12
C ASP A 384 -2.46 0.50 -7.09
N HIS A 385 -3.68 0.15 -6.66
CA HIS A 385 -4.41 0.81 -5.59
C HIS A 385 -5.37 -0.16 -4.88
N MET A 386 -5.92 0.28 -3.75
CA MET A 386 -6.85 -0.48 -2.91
C MET A 386 -8.13 0.32 -2.70
N HIS A 387 -9.29 -0.34 -2.74
CA HIS A 387 -10.55 0.23 -2.25
C HIS A 387 -10.97 -0.47 -0.97
N HIS A 388 -11.23 0.29 0.09
CA HIS A 388 -11.73 -0.27 1.34
C HIS A 388 -13.22 -0.03 1.43
N TYR A 389 -13.98 -1.05 1.77
CA TYR A 389 -15.42 -0.96 1.90
C TYR A 389 -15.86 -1.35 3.30
N ARG A 390 -16.97 -0.77 3.73
CA ARG A 390 -17.70 -1.17 4.93
C ARG A 390 -19.19 -1.21 4.68
N THR A 391 -19.87 -2.11 5.36
CA THR A 391 -21.32 -2.22 5.43
C THR A 391 -21.73 -2.66 6.84
N ALA A 392 -23.03 -2.86 7.03
CA ALA A 392 -23.57 -3.37 8.28
C ALA A 392 -23.04 -4.78 8.58
N ILE A 393 -22.64 -5.00 9.83
CA ILE A 393 -22.29 -6.32 10.35
C ILE A 393 -23.57 -7.16 10.40
N ARG A 394 -23.50 -8.40 9.93
CA ARG A 394 -24.67 -9.29 9.93
C ARG A 394 -24.27 -10.75 10.02
N GLN A 395 -25.19 -11.55 10.55
CA GLN A 395 -25.12 -13.00 10.48
C GLN A 395 -25.59 -13.47 9.11
N VAL A 396 -24.78 -14.27 8.42
CA VAL A 396 -25.12 -14.79 7.08
C VAL A 396 -25.99 -16.04 7.21
N GLY A 397 -25.58 -17.01 8.03
CA GLY A 397 -26.29 -18.27 8.21
C GLY A 397 -25.42 -19.36 8.81
N THR A 398 -25.91 -20.59 8.80
CA THR A 398 -25.19 -21.79 9.23
C THR A 398 -24.99 -22.75 8.08
N LEU A 399 -23.77 -23.23 7.93
CA LEU A 399 -23.41 -24.36 7.10
C LEU A 399 -23.46 -25.63 7.95
N GLY A 400 -24.24 -26.63 7.55
CA GLY A 400 -24.42 -27.90 8.27
C GLY A 400 -23.23 -28.85 8.14
N ARG A 401 -22.03 -28.35 8.42
CA ARG A 401 -20.75 -29.07 8.33
C ARG A 401 -19.94 -28.72 9.57
N GLY A 402 -19.44 -29.71 10.30
CA GLY A 402 -18.55 -29.52 11.44
C GLY A 402 -17.06 -29.67 11.08
N GLY A 403 -16.20 -29.54 12.09
CA GLY A 403 -14.77 -29.84 11.95
C GLY A 403 -14.03 -28.85 11.06
N LEU A 404 -14.27 -27.54 11.24
CA LEU A 404 -13.60 -26.48 10.49
C LEU A 404 -12.08 -26.49 10.72
N VAL A 405 -11.30 -26.46 9.64
CA VAL A 405 -9.83 -26.46 9.68
C VAL A 405 -9.28 -25.12 9.20
N ALA A 406 -9.70 -24.69 8.00
CA ALA A 406 -9.22 -23.47 7.35
C ALA A 406 -10.28 -22.91 6.40
N VAL A 407 -10.16 -21.63 6.05
CA VAL A 407 -10.99 -20.99 5.04
C VAL A 407 -10.10 -20.16 4.14
N HIS A 408 -10.31 -20.24 2.83
CA HIS A 408 -9.57 -19.48 1.84
C HIS A 408 -10.52 -18.93 0.79
N GLY A 409 -10.43 -17.64 0.50
CA GLY A 409 -11.34 -16.93 -0.38
C GLY A 409 -10.67 -16.36 -1.61
N ASP A 410 -11.41 -16.30 -2.72
CA ASP A 410 -11.17 -15.39 -3.83
C ASP A 410 -12.48 -14.70 -4.24
N PRO A 411 -12.46 -13.82 -5.27
CA PRO A 411 -13.66 -13.09 -5.71
C PRO A 411 -14.82 -13.97 -6.23
N VAL A 412 -14.63 -15.28 -6.43
CA VAL A 412 -15.63 -16.17 -7.03
C VAL A 412 -16.01 -17.33 -6.11
N VAL A 413 -15.07 -17.86 -5.33
CA VAL A 413 -15.33 -18.98 -4.44
C VAL A 413 -14.73 -18.78 -3.05
N THR A 414 -15.42 -19.34 -2.05
CA THR A 414 -14.86 -19.59 -0.72
C THR A 414 -14.62 -21.09 -0.58
N ALA A 415 -13.37 -21.50 -0.35
CA ALA A 415 -13.04 -22.86 0.06
C ALA A 415 -13.06 -22.97 1.59
N VAL A 416 -14.06 -23.67 2.13
CA VAL A 416 -14.16 -24.01 3.56
C VAL A 416 -13.62 -25.42 3.74
N VAL A 417 -12.43 -25.52 4.33
CA VAL A 417 -11.73 -26.79 4.57
C VAL A 417 -12.19 -27.36 5.90
N THR A 418 -12.73 -28.58 5.87
CA THR A 418 -13.17 -29.35 7.03
C THR A 418 -12.35 -30.62 7.18
N GLU A 419 -12.49 -31.33 8.30
CA GLU A 419 -11.90 -32.66 8.49
C GLU A 419 -12.34 -33.68 7.43
N SER A 420 -13.55 -33.53 6.88
CA SER A 420 -14.12 -34.43 5.85
C SER A 420 -13.68 -34.11 4.41
N GLY A 421 -13.06 -32.95 4.19
CA GLY A 421 -12.74 -32.42 2.87
C GLY A 421 -13.08 -30.93 2.73
N THR A 422 -13.10 -30.41 1.50
CA THR A 422 -13.32 -28.99 1.23
C THR A 422 -14.66 -28.75 0.55
N VAL A 423 -15.48 -27.87 1.13
CA VAL A 423 -16.70 -27.38 0.49
C VAL A 423 -16.44 -26.02 -0.15
N LEU A 424 -16.82 -25.88 -1.42
CA LEU A 424 -16.74 -24.65 -2.18
C LEU A 424 -18.08 -23.93 -2.10
N LEU A 425 -18.07 -22.73 -1.51
CA LEU A 425 -19.22 -21.83 -1.49
C LEU A 425 -19.11 -20.82 -2.63
N ASP A 426 -20.26 -20.38 -3.14
CA ASP A 426 -20.35 -19.28 -4.08
C ASP A 426 -20.10 -17.95 -3.36
N ARG A 427 -19.03 -17.23 -3.76
CA ARG A 427 -18.62 -15.98 -3.11
C ARG A 427 -19.69 -14.91 -3.24
N THR A 428 -20.24 -14.73 -4.44
CA THR A 428 -21.24 -13.69 -4.73
C THR A 428 -22.53 -13.94 -3.97
N ALA A 429 -22.97 -15.20 -3.85
CA ALA A 429 -24.12 -15.54 -3.02
C ALA A 429 -23.84 -15.24 -1.54
N LEU A 430 -22.63 -15.55 -1.06
CA LEU A 430 -22.23 -15.29 0.32
C LEU A 430 -22.22 -13.80 0.65
N GLU A 431 -21.70 -12.98 -0.26
CA GLU A 431 -21.74 -11.50 -0.20
C GLU A 431 -23.16 -10.95 -0.24
N ALA A 432 -24.07 -11.61 -0.96
CA ALA A 432 -25.50 -11.30 -0.92
C ALA A 432 -26.20 -11.80 0.36
N GLY A 433 -25.51 -12.55 1.22
CA GLY A 433 -26.04 -13.07 2.49
C GLY A 433 -26.69 -14.44 2.39
N ARG A 434 -26.36 -15.22 1.36
CA ARG A 434 -26.90 -16.57 1.13
C ARG A 434 -25.76 -17.59 1.06
N ILE A 435 -25.88 -18.67 1.82
CA ILE A 435 -24.94 -19.78 1.74
C ILE A 435 -25.36 -20.67 0.57
N THR A 436 -24.54 -20.73 -0.48
CA THR A 436 -24.78 -21.59 -1.65
C THR A 436 -23.57 -22.50 -1.85
N GLU A 437 -23.73 -23.80 -1.59
CA GLU A 437 -22.69 -24.80 -1.88
C GLU A 437 -22.61 -25.04 -3.39
N ARG A 438 -21.44 -24.80 -3.99
CA ARG A 438 -21.17 -25.13 -5.39
C ARG A 438 -20.74 -26.59 -5.56
N ARG A 439 -19.89 -27.08 -4.65
CA ARG A 439 -19.33 -28.43 -4.71
C ARG A 439 -18.71 -28.86 -3.38
N MET A 440 -18.80 -30.15 -3.07
CA MET A 440 -18.03 -30.81 -2.02
C MET A 440 -16.88 -31.62 -2.64
N LEU A 441 -15.67 -31.47 -2.10
CA LEU A 441 -14.48 -32.22 -2.46
C LEU A 441 -14.07 -33.08 -1.26
N GLU A 442 -14.50 -34.34 -1.24
CA GLU A 442 -14.21 -35.27 -0.13
C GLU A 442 -12.73 -35.61 -0.04
N ARG A 443 -12.18 -35.64 1.18
CA ARG A 443 -10.77 -36.01 1.47
C ARG A 443 -9.73 -35.23 0.65
N VAL A 444 -10.05 -34.00 0.27
CA VAL A 444 -9.18 -33.11 -0.50
C VAL A 444 -9.08 -31.78 0.21
N LEU A 445 -7.85 -31.30 0.38
CA LEU A 445 -7.55 -29.92 0.75
C LEU A 445 -7.53 -29.09 -0.53
N ALA A 446 -8.47 -28.17 -0.69
CA ALA A 446 -8.58 -27.31 -1.86
C ALA A 446 -8.53 -25.84 -1.47
N LEU A 447 -7.84 -25.02 -2.26
CA LEU A 447 -7.72 -23.58 -2.06
C LEU A 447 -7.85 -22.86 -3.40
N PRO A 448 -8.56 -21.73 -3.46
CA PRO A 448 -8.47 -20.84 -4.60
C PRO A 448 -7.06 -20.23 -4.68
N TYR A 449 -6.44 -20.30 -5.85
CA TYR A 449 -5.12 -19.73 -6.09
C TYR A 449 -4.94 -19.38 -7.57
N ALA A 450 -4.56 -18.12 -7.86
CA ALA A 450 -4.33 -17.60 -9.21
C ALA A 450 -5.47 -17.94 -10.22
N GLY A 451 -6.73 -17.75 -9.80
CA GLY A 451 -7.92 -18.01 -10.61
C GLY A 451 -8.31 -19.49 -10.78
N HIS A 452 -7.57 -20.40 -10.14
CA HIS A 452 -7.76 -21.84 -10.21
C HIS A 452 -7.97 -22.43 -8.81
N LEU A 453 -8.13 -23.75 -8.72
CA LEU A 453 -8.12 -24.49 -7.46
C LEU A 453 -6.84 -25.32 -7.35
N ALA A 454 -6.01 -25.02 -6.35
CA ALA A 454 -4.94 -25.91 -5.93
C ALA A 454 -5.54 -27.00 -5.03
N VAL A 455 -5.45 -28.25 -5.46
CA VAL A 455 -6.00 -29.40 -4.73
C VAL A 455 -4.88 -30.33 -4.30
N VAL A 456 -4.94 -30.77 -3.04
CA VAL A 456 -4.02 -31.77 -2.48
C VAL A 456 -4.85 -32.90 -1.88
N ALA A 457 -4.72 -34.10 -2.44
CA ALA A 457 -5.41 -35.28 -1.94
C ALA A 457 -4.83 -35.68 -0.57
N GLN A 458 -5.69 -35.83 0.44
CA GLN A 458 -5.24 -36.14 1.80
C GLN A 458 -4.57 -37.52 1.91
N ASP A 459 -5.00 -38.48 1.08
CA ASP A 459 -4.53 -39.87 1.14
C ASP A 459 -3.21 -40.09 0.42
N SER A 460 -3.07 -39.55 -0.79
CA SER A 460 -1.90 -39.77 -1.64
C SER A 460 -0.87 -38.64 -1.54
N GLY A 461 -1.24 -37.48 -1.01
CA GLY A 461 -0.44 -36.27 -1.05
C GLY A 461 -0.22 -35.71 -2.46
N ARG A 462 -0.94 -36.21 -3.47
CA ARG A 462 -0.83 -35.71 -4.84
C ARG A 462 -1.43 -34.31 -4.91
N ALA A 463 -0.63 -33.37 -5.43
CA ALA A 463 -1.02 -31.99 -5.63
C ALA A 463 -1.29 -31.71 -7.12
N GLU A 464 -2.39 -31.04 -7.42
CA GLU A 464 -2.82 -30.68 -8.77
C GLU A 464 -3.41 -29.27 -8.78
N ILE A 465 -3.34 -28.61 -9.92
CA ILE A 465 -4.11 -27.41 -10.23
C ILE A 465 -5.27 -27.83 -11.10
N ARG A 466 -6.47 -27.39 -10.73
CA ARG A 466 -7.72 -27.67 -11.44
C ARG A 466 -8.47 -26.38 -11.74
N THR A 467 -9.33 -26.42 -12.75
CA THR A 467 -10.35 -25.38 -12.94
C THR A 467 -11.32 -25.39 -11.76
N ARG A 468 -12.14 -24.34 -11.63
CA ARG A 468 -13.18 -24.31 -10.59
C ARG A 468 -14.27 -25.36 -10.82
N GLU A 469 -14.40 -25.79 -12.07
CA GLU A 469 -15.27 -26.86 -12.56
C GLU A 469 -14.64 -28.25 -12.36
N GLY A 470 -13.37 -28.32 -11.94
CA GLY A 470 -12.67 -29.54 -11.52
C GLY A 470 -11.83 -30.22 -12.60
N ASP A 471 -11.69 -29.62 -13.79
CA ASP A 471 -10.86 -30.16 -14.86
C ASP A 471 -9.38 -29.99 -14.52
N PRO A 472 -8.51 -30.98 -14.78
CA PRO A 472 -7.09 -30.89 -14.49
C PRO A 472 -6.38 -29.88 -15.40
N VAL A 473 -5.57 -29.01 -14.82
CA VAL A 473 -4.76 -28.00 -15.51
C VAL A 473 -3.27 -28.32 -15.43
N ALA A 474 -2.78 -28.68 -14.24
CA ALA A 474 -1.40 -29.06 -14.02
C ALA A 474 -1.28 -30.10 -12.89
N THR A 475 -0.34 -31.02 -13.03
CA THR A 475 0.06 -31.91 -11.93
C THR A 475 1.32 -31.35 -11.30
N LEU A 476 1.33 -31.19 -9.98
CA LEU A 476 2.44 -30.62 -9.25
C LEU A 476 3.32 -31.73 -8.68
N THR A 477 4.63 -31.58 -8.88
CA THR A 477 5.66 -32.35 -8.18
C THR A 477 6.48 -31.38 -7.36
N PRO A 478 6.85 -31.71 -6.11
CA PRO A 478 6.75 -33.02 -5.44
C PRO A 478 5.43 -33.27 -4.67
N LEU A 479 5.25 -34.50 -4.18
CA LEU A 479 4.10 -34.89 -3.33
C LEU A 479 4.13 -34.17 -1.96
N CYS A 480 2.96 -34.02 -1.34
CA CYS A 480 2.77 -33.52 0.02
C CYS A 480 2.15 -34.61 0.91
N PRO A 481 2.95 -35.53 1.48
CA PRO A 481 2.43 -36.60 2.32
C PRO A 481 1.73 -36.05 3.57
N ALA A 482 0.58 -36.62 3.92
CA ALA A 482 -0.26 -36.21 5.05
C ALA A 482 -0.44 -34.67 5.15
N PRO A 483 -1.07 -34.05 4.14
CA PRO A 483 -1.17 -32.60 4.05
C PRO A 483 -1.96 -32.02 5.24
N ARG A 484 -1.37 -31.06 5.95
CA ARG A 484 -1.96 -30.36 7.10
C ARG A 484 -1.47 -28.92 7.13
N GLY A 485 -2.37 -28.00 7.48
CA GLY A 485 -2.08 -26.57 7.47
C GLY A 485 -1.94 -26.01 6.05
N SER A 486 -2.51 -24.83 5.83
CA SER A 486 -2.40 -24.14 4.56
C SER A 486 -2.43 -22.63 4.74
N ALA A 487 -1.76 -21.92 3.83
CA ALA A 487 -1.68 -20.48 3.83
C ALA A 487 -1.48 -19.95 2.41
N ILE A 488 -2.03 -18.77 2.14
CA ILE A 488 -1.74 -18.02 0.91
C ILE A 488 -0.82 -16.85 1.31
N THR A 489 0.31 -16.74 0.61
CA THR A 489 1.32 -15.69 0.80
C THR A 489 1.48 -14.88 -0.48
N ARG A 490 2.12 -13.72 -0.40
CA ARG A 490 2.46 -12.91 -1.59
C ARG A 490 3.37 -13.64 -2.59
N ARG A 491 4.06 -14.70 -2.16
CA ARG A 491 5.02 -15.45 -2.99
C ARG A 491 4.51 -16.81 -3.43
N GLY A 492 3.37 -17.25 -2.93
CA GLY A 492 2.87 -18.58 -3.24
C GLY A 492 1.86 -19.10 -2.23
N LEU A 493 1.17 -20.15 -2.64
CA LEU A 493 0.37 -20.99 -1.76
C LEU A 493 1.28 -21.99 -1.04
N VAL A 494 1.03 -22.19 0.25
CA VAL A 494 1.78 -23.12 1.09
C VAL A 494 0.84 -24.20 1.62
N VAL A 495 1.26 -25.46 1.52
CA VAL A 495 0.62 -26.59 2.20
C VAL A 495 1.66 -27.31 3.04
N GLY A 496 1.39 -27.46 4.34
CA GLY A 496 2.24 -28.24 5.23
C GLY A 496 2.09 -29.73 4.97
N CYS A 497 3.18 -30.47 5.12
CA CYS A 497 3.30 -31.89 4.83
C CYS A 497 4.05 -32.59 5.97
N ALA A 498 3.95 -33.92 6.07
CA ALA A 498 4.69 -34.71 7.07
C ALA A 498 6.21 -34.52 7.00
N ASP A 499 6.74 -34.15 5.85
CA ASP A 499 8.16 -33.98 5.53
C ASP A 499 8.58 -32.51 5.33
N GLY A 500 7.69 -31.53 5.56
CA GLY A 500 8.00 -30.10 5.42
C GLY A 500 6.78 -29.30 4.94
N ALA A 501 6.94 -28.56 3.85
CA ALA A 501 5.84 -27.93 3.13
C ALA A 501 6.09 -27.94 1.63
N ILE A 502 5.04 -27.89 0.83
CA ILE A 502 5.13 -27.52 -0.59
C ILE A 502 4.73 -26.06 -0.76
N VAL A 503 5.49 -25.33 -1.59
CA VAL A 503 5.20 -23.96 -2.00
C VAL A 503 4.86 -23.97 -3.47
N VAL A 504 3.61 -23.60 -3.78
CA VAL A 504 3.08 -23.54 -5.14
C VAL A 504 3.12 -22.10 -5.63
N THR A 505 3.75 -21.87 -6.78
CA THR A 505 3.91 -20.56 -7.40
C THR A 505 3.23 -20.52 -8.77
N ALA A 506 2.71 -19.36 -9.16
CA ALA A 506 2.10 -19.14 -10.47
C ALA A 506 2.80 -17.97 -11.17
N VAL A 507 3.31 -18.19 -12.38
CA VAL A 507 3.97 -17.16 -13.20
C VAL A 507 3.41 -17.27 -14.62
N GLU A 508 2.77 -16.21 -15.11
CA GLU A 508 2.17 -16.16 -16.46
C GLU A 508 1.27 -17.37 -16.78
N GLY A 509 0.46 -17.80 -15.80
CA GLY A 509 -0.44 -18.96 -15.92
C GLY A 509 0.24 -20.34 -15.85
N ARG A 510 1.57 -20.40 -15.68
CA ARG A 510 2.29 -21.65 -15.39
C ARG A 510 2.42 -21.86 -13.90
N PHE A 511 2.18 -23.09 -13.46
CA PHE A 511 2.24 -23.49 -12.06
C PHE A 511 3.45 -24.38 -11.82
N ASP A 512 4.16 -24.08 -10.73
CA ASP A 512 5.29 -24.87 -10.26
C ASP A 512 5.17 -25.10 -8.75
N ALA A 513 5.78 -26.18 -8.24
CA ALA A 513 5.79 -26.51 -6.83
C ALA A 513 7.19 -26.87 -6.34
N ALA A 514 7.59 -26.33 -5.19
CA ALA A 514 8.86 -26.63 -4.57
C ALA A 514 8.66 -27.19 -3.15
N LYS A 515 9.40 -28.26 -2.81
CA LYS A 515 9.47 -28.75 -1.42
C LYS A 515 10.39 -27.85 -0.61
N VAL A 516 9.94 -27.50 0.58
CA VAL A 516 10.75 -26.94 1.67
C VAL A 516 10.76 -27.98 2.78
N ALA A 517 11.79 -28.82 2.81
CA ALA A 517 11.89 -29.94 3.73
C ALA A 517 12.22 -29.46 5.15
N PHE A 518 11.69 -30.15 6.16
CA PHE A 518 12.16 -29.93 7.53
C PHE A 518 13.67 -30.22 7.63
N PRO A 519 14.41 -29.50 8.50
CA PRO A 519 15.85 -29.72 8.67
C PRO A 519 16.15 -31.09 9.26
N GLN A 520 15.19 -31.69 9.96
CA GLN A 520 15.26 -33.02 10.57
C GLN A 520 13.85 -33.65 10.59
N PRO A 521 13.73 -34.98 10.75
CA PRO A 521 12.42 -35.62 10.93
C PRO A 521 11.65 -35.02 12.12
N VAL A 522 10.40 -34.59 11.90
CA VAL A 522 9.56 -33.95 12.92
C VAL A 522 8.44 -34.91 13.36
N PRO A 523 8.29 -35.18 14.68
CA PRO A 523 7.18 -35.97 15.23
C PRO A 523 5.82 -35.38 14.90
N ASP A 524 4.76 -36.20 14.80
CA ASP A 524 3.44 -35.72 14.36
C ASP A 524 2.86 -34.61 15.26
N ALA A 525 3.13 -34.66 16.57
CA ALA A 525 2.67 -33.67 17.55
C ALA A 525 3.35 -32.30 17.42
N GLU A 526 4.49 -32.21 16.72
CA GLU A 526 5.26 -30.98 16.53
C GLU A 526 5.12 -30.43 15.11
N ARG A 527 4.37 -31.11 14.24
CA ARG A 527 4.12 -30.67 12.87
C ARG A 527 3.12 -29.51 12.88
N PRO A 528 3.36 -28.45 12.10
CA PRO A 528 2.40 -27.38 11.89
C PRO A 528 1.04 -27.93 11.41
N VAL A 529 -0.02 -27.69 12.19
CA VAL A 529 -1.40 -28.01 11.79
C VAL A 529 -2.15 -26.80 11.22
N ALA A 530 -1.65 -25.60 11.52
CA ALA A 530 -2.12 -24.32 11.00
C ALA A 530 -0.94 -23.34 10.97
N PHE A 531 -1.03 -22.34 10.10
CA PHE A 531 -0.06 -21.27 9.99
C PHE A 531 -0.68 -19.98 10.48
N ALA A 532 0.06 -19.25 11.33
CA ALA A 532 -0.24 -17.88 11.68
C ALA A 532 0.69 -16.96 10.89
N HIS A 533 0.11 -15.96 10.24
CA HIS A 533 0.83 -14.93 9.51
C HIS A 533 -0.07 -13.73 9.28
N ARG A 534 0.54 -12.56 9.10
CA ARG A 534 -0.16 -11.45 8.45
C ARG A 534 -0.43 -11.81 6.97
N PRO A 535 -1.64 -11.60 6.44
CA PRO A 535 -1.91 -11.52 5.01
C PRO A 535 -0.79 -10.82 4.21
N ALA A 536 -0.46 -11.40 3.05
CA ALA A 536 0.66 -11.03 2.18
C ALA A 536 2.08 -11.14 2.80
N SER A 537 2.24 -11.60 4.04
CA SER A 537 3.56 -11.97 4.58
C SER A 537 4.14 -13.18 3.84
N THR A 538 5.46 -13.23 3.70
CA THR A 538 6.23 -14.38 3.21
C THR A 538 6.79 -15.25 4.33
N THR A 539 6.52 -14.90 5.58
CA THR A 539 6.94 -15.64 6.76
C THR A 539 5.72 -16.17 7.48
N LEU A 540 5.68 -17.48 7.67
CA LEU A 540 4.63 -18.20 8.39
C LEU A 540 5.20 -18.73 9.69
N VAL A 541 4.38 -18.76 10.75
CA VAL A 541 4.78 -19.37 12.02
C VAL A 541 3.75 -20.37 12.52
N ALA A 542 4.21 -21.35 13.27
CA ALA A 542 3.35 -22.35 13.89
C ALA A 542 3.98 -22.85 15.20
N PRO A 543 3.18 -23.09 16.26
CA PRO A 543 3.69 -23.77 17.46
C PRO A 543 4.30 -25.14 17.12
N ALA A 544 5.39 -25.50 17.80
CA ALA A 544 6.14 -26.74 17.63
C ALA A 544 6.07 -27.60 18.90
N GLY A 545 4.85 -27.95 19.32
CA GLY A 545 4.60 -28.71 20.55
C GLY A 545 5.15 -28.00 21.79
N GLU A 546 5.95 -28.71 22.59
CA GLU A 546 6.58 -28.17 23.81
C GLU A 546 7.93 -27.47 23.54
N HIS A 547 8.48 -27.57 22.32
CA HIS A 547 9.84 -27.11 22.02
C HIS A 547 9.92 -25.63 21.66
N GLY A 548 8.91 -25.08 20.98
CA GLY A 548 8.99 -23.70 20.52
C GLY A 548 8.06 -23.35 19.37
N VAL A 549 8.60 -22.62 18.39
CA VAL A 549 7.86 -22.12 17.23
C VAL A 549 8.63 -22.43 15.95
N TRP A 550 7.95 -23.07 15.00
CA TRP A 550 8.42 -23.17 13.63
C TRP A 550 8.25 -21.85 12.91
N VAL A 551 9.30 -21.45 12.19
CA VAL A 551 9.29 -20.31 11.26
C VAL A 551 9.59 -20.85 9.87
N LEU A 552 8.65 -20.67 8.95
CA LEU A 552 8.83 -20.94 7.53
C LEU A 552 9.02 -19.62 6.79
N ASP A 553 10.22 -19.42 6.25
CA ASP A 553 10.48 -18.35 5.29
C ASP A 553 10.24 -18.88 3.87
N VAL A 554 9.14 -18.44 3.24
CA VAL A 554 8.74 -18.87 1.90
C VAL A 554 9.68 -18.32 0.83
N ARG A 555 10.28 -17.14 1.07
CA ARG A 555 11.22 -16.51 0.13
C ARG A 555 12.56 -17.23 0.16
N ALA A 556 13.11 -17.47 1.34
CA ALA A 556 14.37 -18.20 1.52
C ALA A 556 14.21 -19.71 1.33
N ARG A 557 12.98 -20.23 1.36
CA ARG A 557 12.66 -21.67 1.34
C ARG A 557 13.38 -22.42 2.46
N THR A 558 13.23 -21.92 3.69
CA THR A 558 13.87 -22.50 4.87
C THR A 558 12.91 -22.61 6.04
N TRP A 559 12.98 -23.73 6.75
CA TRP A 559 12.43 -23.89 8.09
C TRP A 559 13.47 -23.54 9.15
N ARG A 560 13.01 -22.94 10.23
CA ARG A 560 13.79 -22.74 11.45
C ARG A 560 12.91 -23.07 12.66
N LEU A 561 13.45 -23.86 13.59
CA LEU A 561 12.86 -24.02 14.91
C LEU A 561 13.48 -22.97 15.83
N LEU A 562 12.64 -22.14 16.45
CA LEU A 562 13.06 -21.27 17.52
C LEU A 562 12.69 -21.95 18.84
N GLU A 563 13.71 -22.34 19.61
CA GLU A 563 13.57 -23.05 20.90
C GLU A 563 13.18 -22.07 22.02
N ILE A 564 11.94 -21.60 21.96
CA ILE A 564 11.38 -20.59 22.88
C ILE A 564 10.38 -21.18 23.89
N GLY A 565 10.43 -22.52 24.06
CA GLY A 565 9.60 -23.26 25.00
C GLY A 565 8.13 -23.39 24.58
N PRO A 566 7.26 -23.96 25.44
CA PRO A 566 5.87 -24.15 25.10
C PRO A 566 5.14 -22.81 25.02
N VAL A 567 4.69 -22.47 23.82
CA VAL A 567 3.86 -21.29 23.56
C VAL A 567 2.39 -21.68 23.49
N ALA A 568 1.52 -20.83 24.00
CA ALA A 568 0.08 -20.97 23.84
C ALA A 568 -0.40 -20.36 22.52
N ALA A 569 0.27 -19.31 22.04
CA ALA A 569 -0.02 -18.66 20.77
C ALA A 569 1.25 -18.06 20.18
N ALA A 570 1.32 -18.00 18.84
CA ALA A 570 2.41 -17.37 18.11
C ALA A 570 1.89 -16.71 16.83
N ASN A 571 2.38 -15.51 16.50
CA ASN A 571 2.12 -14.86 15.22
C ASN A 571 3.25 -13.88 14.85
N THR A 572 3.36 -13.48 13.59
CA THR A 572 4.34 -12.51 13.11
C THR A 572 3.76 -11.62 12.01
N ALA A 573 4.19 -10.36 11.99
CA ALA A 573 3.86 -9.45 10.89
C ALA A 573 4.68 -9.79 9.62
N GLY A 574 5.67 -10.68 9.71
CA GLY A 574 6.45 -11.17 8.58
C GLY A 574 7.94 -10.83 8.61
N GLU A 575 8.57 -10.88 7.43
CA GLU A 575 9.99 -10.59 7.23
C GLU A 575 10.39 -9.22 7.84
N GLY A 576 11.47 -9.21 8.62
CA GLY A 576 11.98 -8.00 9.29
C GLY A 576 11.14 -7.51 10.48
N SER A 577 10.11 -8.26 10.88
CA SER A 577 9.30 -7.99 12.08
C SER A 577 9.63 -8.95 13.22
N VAL A 578 9.10 -8.63 14.41
CA VAL A 578 9.18 -9.51 15.58
C VAL A 578 8.26 -10.73 15.44
N LEU A 579 8.68 -11.84 16.04
CA LEU A 579 7.80 -12.96 16.38
C LEU A 579 7.15 -12.64 17.74
N LEU A 580 5.82 -12.62 17.78
CA LEU A 580 5.06 -12.52 19.03
C LEU A 580 4.67 -13.90 19.53
N THR A 581 4.85 -14.12 20.83
CA THR A 581 4.43 -15.35 21.49
C THR A 581 3.76 -15.05 22.83
N VAL A 582 2.75 -15.84 23.17
CA VAL A 582 2.17 -15.83 24.51
C VAL A 582 2.50 -17.16 25.17
N THR A 583 3.15 -17.12 26.32
CA THR A 583 3.52 -18.29 27.13
C THR A 583 2.32 -18.75 27.98
N ARG A 584 2.41 -19.95 28.57
CA ARG A 584 1.31 -20.55 29.36
C ARG A 584 0.98 -19.80 30.66
N ASP A 585 1.93 -19.03 31.17
CA ASP A 585 1.74 -18.11 32.30
C ASP A 585 1.11 -16.76 31.89
N GLY A 586 0.80 -16.57 30.61
CA GLY A 586 0.06 -15.40 30.12
C GLY A 586 0.91 -14.15 29.87
N VAL A 587 2.23 -14.33 29.79
CA VAL A 587 3.18 -13.26 29.44
C VAL A 587 3.30 -13.18 27.91
N LEU A 588 3.26 -11.96 27.37
CA LEU A 588 3.53 -11.70 25.96
C LEU A 588 5.02 -11.44 25.79
N HIS A 589 5.63 -12.12 24.84
CA HIS A 589 7.02 -11.93 24.45
C HIS A 589 7.11 -11.48 22.99
N SER A 590 8.15 -10.70 22.68
CA SER A 590 8.60 -10.45 21.32
C SER A 590 9.99 -11.00 21.14
N HIS A 591 10.22 -11.73 20.07
CA HIS A 591 11.50 -12.32 19.72
C HIS A 591 11.96 -11.81 18.36
N ASP A 592 13.27 -11.71 18.18
CA ASP A 592 13.86 -11.58 16.86
C ASP A 592 13.60 -12.86 16.08
N ILE A 593 12.94 -12.74 14.92
CA ILE A 593 12.51 -13.91 14.15
C ILE A 593 13.69 -14.68 13.51
N GLY A 594 14.83 -14.00 13.36
CA GLY A 594 16.04 -14.60 12.82
C GLY A 594 16.78 -15.46 13.85
N THR A 595 16.97 -14.92 15.04
CA THR A 595 17.85 -15.50 16.07
C THR A 595 17.09 -16.18 17.20
N GLY A 596 15.79 -15.88 17.37
CA GLY A 596 14.99 -16.30 18.53
C GLY A 596 15.25 -15.47 19.79
N ALA A 597 16.19 -14.51 19.74
CA ALA A 597 16.55 -13.69 20.89
C ALA A 597 15.34 -12.88 21.37
N GLN A 598 15.07 -12.92 22.68
CA GLN A 598 14.00 -12.14 23.27
C GLN A 598 14.33 -10.64 23.22
N LEU A 599 13.43 -9.85 22.65
CA LEU A 599 13.56 -8.39 22.50
C LEU A 599 12.82 -7.62 23.61
N ALA A 600 11.66 -8.13 24.02
CA ALA A 600 10.84 -7.56 25.08
C ALA A 600 9.87 -8.62 25.64
N GLN A 601 9.37 -8.37 26.84
CA GLN A 601 8.32 -9.14 27.47
C GLN A 601 7.40 -8.20 28.28
N ALA A 602 6.12 -8.54 28.36
CA ALA A 602 5.15 -7.79 29.15
C ALA A 602 4.08 -8.75 29.73
N PRO A 603 3.75 -8.66 31.03
CA PRO A 603 2.56 -9.31 31.56
C PRO A 603 1.34 -8.81 30.81
N LEU A 604 0.54 -9.73 30.25
CA LEU A 604 -0.58 -9.36 29.40
C LEU A 604 -1.91 -9.89 29.94
N LEU A 605 -2.01 -11.21 30.12
CA LEU A 605 -3.25 -11.86 30.52
C LEU A 605 -3.49 -11.77 32.02
N THR A 606 -4.75 -11.55 32.40
CA THR A 606 -5.18 -11.34 33.78
C THR A 606 -5.40 -12.66 34.54
N GLY A 607 -5.48 -13.79 33.83
CA GLY A 607 -5.62 -15.13 34.39
C GLY A 607 -4.73 -16.16 33.68
N PRO A 608 -4.58 -17.38 34.26
CA PRO A 608 -3.73 -18.42 33.68
C PRO A 608 -4.26 -18.89 32.32
N VAL A 609 -3.35 -19.22 31.41
CA VAL A 609 -3.74 -19.75 30.10
C VAL A 609 -4.30 -21.16 30.27
N ARG A 610 -5.51 -21.35 29.77
CA ARG A 610 -6.17 -22.64 29.73
C ARG A 610 -5.80 -23.39 28.45
N PRO A 611 -5.26 -24.63 28.52
CA PRO A 611 -4.88 -25.39 27.32
C PRO A 611 -6.05 -25.66 26.36
N ASP A 612 -7.28 -25.80 26.87
CA ASP A 612 -8.49 -25.97 26.05
C ASP A 612 -8.92 -24.67 25.32
N ARG A 613 -8.45 -23.52 25.81
CA ARG A 613 -8.82 -22.19 25.35
C ARG A 613 -7.60 -21.27 25.29
N PRO A 614 -6.62 -21.56 24.41
CA PRO A 614 -5.45 -20.71 24.27
C PRO A 614 -5.87 -19.31 23.79
N PRO A 615 -5.12 -18.25 24.15
CA PRO A 615 -5.26 -16.94 23.55
C PRO A 615 -4.93 -17.02 22.05
N MET A 616 -5.33 -15.99 21.32
CA MET A 616 -5.09 -15.80 19.90
C MET A 616 -4.39 -14.46 19.71
N ILE A 617 -3.48 -14.41 18.73
CA ILE A 617 -2.77 -13.19 18.35
C ILE A 617 -3.15 -12.90 16.91
N GLU A 618 -3.91 -11.85 16.69
CA GLU A 618 -4.10 -11.27 15.35
C GLU A 618 -3.11 -10.14 15.16
N ILE A 619 -2.56 -9.97 13.96
CA ILE A 619 -1.48 -9.01 13.72
C ILE A 619 -1.67 -8.26 12.41
N ASP A 620 -1.48 -6.95 12.47
CA ASP A 620 -1.44 -6.04 11.35
C ASP A 620 -0.02 -5.56 11.04
N SER A 621 0.12 -4.58 10.17
CA SER A 621 1.44 -4.05 9.81
C SER A 621 2.08 -3.26 10.95
N ALA A 622 1.32 -2.78 11.93
CA ALA A 622 1.72 -1.86 12.99
C ALA A 622 1.28 -2.27 14.42
N ARG A 623 0.25 -3.10 14.58
CA ARG A 623 -0.39 -3.49 15.85
C ARG A 623 -0.68 -4.98 15.91
N ALA A 624 -0.73 -5.50 17.12
CA ALA A 624 -1.21 -6.85 17.40
C ALA A 624 -2.41 -6.78 18.36
N TYR A 625 -3.33 -7.73 18.23
CA TYR A 625 -4.53 -7.83 19.03
C TYR A 625 -4.54 -9.19 19.73
N VAL A 626 -4.64 -9.17 21.05
CA VAL A 626 -4.62 -10.39 21.87
C VAL A 626 -5.84 -10.41 22.79
N ASN A 627 -6.59 -11.50 22.74
CA ASN A 627 -7.77 -11.68 23.59
C ASN A 627 -7.40 -12.13 25.01
N ASP A 628 -7.98 -11.47 26.00
CA ASP A 628 -7.97 -11.86 27.41
C ASP A 628 -9.39 -12.25 27.83
N ALA A 629 -9.63 -13.56 27.84
CA ALA A 629 -10.92 -14.13 28.22
C ALA A 629 -11.30 -13.83 29.68
N ALA A 630 -10.31 -13.77 30.59
CA ALA A 630 -10.55 -13.54 32.01
C ALA A 630 -10.91 -12.07 32.28
N ALA A 631 -10.24 -11.14 31.60
CA ALA A 631 -10.56 -9.72 31.67
C ALA A 631 -11.77 -9.30 30.82
N ARG A 632 -12.31 -10.20 30.00
CA ARG A 632 -13.37 -9.90 29.01
C ARG A 632 -12.94 -8.74 28.10
N ALA A 633 -11.72 -8.82 27.55
CA ALA A 633 -11.14 -7.73 26.77
C ALA A 633 -10.27 -8.23 25.62
N VAL A 634 -10.03 -7.35 24.65
CA VAL A 634 -8.96 -7.51 23.64
C VAL A 634 -7.95 -6.38 23.82
N HIS A 635 -6.67 -6.71 23.93
CA HIS A 635 -5.59 -5.75 24.08
C HIS A 635 -4.95 -5.45 22.73
N GLU A 636 -4.88 -4.16 22.38
CA GLU A 636 -4.08 -3.70 21.25
C GLU A 636 -2.66 -3.40 21.72
N ILE A 637 -1.69 -4.04 21.08
CA ILE A 637 -0.28 -4.00 21.44
C ILE A 637 0.51 -3.34 20.31
N ASP A 638 1.27 -2.31 20.69
CA ASP A 638 2.33 -1.75 19.85
C ASP A 638 3.59 -2.61 20.00
N TYR A 639 3.70 -3.63 19.15
CA TYR A 639 4.84 -4.54 19.18
C TYR A 639 6.14 -3.89 18.67
N ARG A 640 6.07 -2.70 18.06
CA ARG A 640 7.24 -1.92 17.65
C ARG A 640 7.78 -1.05 18.79
N ASP A 641 6.96 -0.80 19.80
CA ASP A 641 7.30 -0.03 20.99
C ASP A 641 7.34 -0.92 22.24
N ARG A 642 8.26 -1.90 22.23
CA ARG A 642 8.53 -2.81 23.36
C ARG A 642 7.27 -3.42 24.00
N LEU A 643 6.33 -3.86 23.16
CA LEU A 643 5.06 -4.48 23.59
C LEU A 643 4.16 -3.54 24.42
N ARG A 644 4.26 -2.22 24.23
CA ARG A 644 3.38 -1.27 24.91
C ARG A 644 1.93 -1.55 24.55
N ARG A 645 1.08 -1.71 25.56
CA ARG A 645 -0.37 -1.76 25.39
C ARG A 645 -0.87 -0.39 24.98
N ALA A 646 -1.32 -0.27 23.73
CA ALA A 646 -1.78 0.98 23.13
C ALA A 646 -3.23 1.29 23.53
N ARG A 647 -4.12 0.29 23.39
CA ARG A 647 -5.54 0.39 23.75
C ARG A 647 -6.02 -0.94 24.34
N THR A 648 -7.19 -0.92 24.97
CA THR A 648 -7.91 -2.13 25.40
C THR A 648 -9.37 -1.95 25.04
N PHE A 649 -9.93 -2.95 24.36
CA PHE A 649 -11.33 -3.01 23.98
C PHE A 649 -12.06 -3.88 25.02
N PRO A 650 -12.79 -3.28 25.97
CA PRO A 650 -13.61 -4.05 26.90
C PRO A 650 -14.79 -4.67 26.16
N LEU A 651 -15.15 -5.90 26.53
CA LEU A 651 -16.23 -6.66 25.94
C LEU A 651 -17.25 -7.08 27.01
N ASP A 652 -18.50 -7.19 26.59
CA ASP A 652 -19.59 -7.73 27.40
C ASP A 652 -19.59 -9.27 27.46
N ILE A 653 -18.65 -9.91 26.75
CA ILE A 653 -18.45 -11.36 26.62
C ILE A 653 -17.01 -11.76 26.93
N ALA A 654 -16.76 -13.03 27.26
CA ALA A 654 -15.38 -13.53 27.44
C ALA A 654 -14.81 -13.98 26.07
N PRO A 655 -13.86 -13.25 25.45
CA PRO A 655 -13.37 -13.59 24.12
C PRO A 655 -12.49 -14.85 24.17
N VAL A 656 -13.03 -16.02 23.81
CA VAL A 656 -12.26 -17.28 23.79
C VAL A 656 -11.74 -17.65 22.41
N ARG A 657 -12.39 -17.13 21.36
CA ARG A 657 -11.95 -17.24 19.97
C ARG A 657 -12.08 -15.89 19.30
N MET A 658 -11.17 -15.64 18.37
CA MET A 658 -11.06 -14.38 17.66
C MET A 658 -10.47 -14.64 16.29
N VAL A 659 -10.92 -13.90 15.29
CA VAL A 659 -10.21 -13.81 14.02
C VAL A 659 -10.35 -12.40 13.47
N GLU A 660 -9.35 -11.98 12.72
CA GLU A 660 -9.41 -10.74 11.98
C GLU A 660 -10.25 -10.86 10.70
N ALA A 661 -10.95 -9.77 10.39
CA ALA A 661 -11.66 -9.53 9.13
C ALA A 661 -11.58 -8.04 8.78
N GLY A 662 -12.08 -7.66 7.59
CA GLY A 662 -12.01 -6.29 7.10
C GLY A 662 -10.68 -5.92 6.46
N ARG A 663 -10.07 -6.86 5.73
CA ARG A 663 -8.78 -6.65 5.07
C ARG A 663 -8.81 -6.71 3.57
#